data_AF-A0A969Q7Z5-F1
#
_entry.id   AF-A0A969Q7Z5-F1
#
_cell.length_a   1.000
_cell.length_b   1.000
_cell.length_c   1.000
_cell.angle_alpha   90.00
_cell.angle_beta   90.00
_cell.angle_gamma   90.00
#
_symmetry.space_group_name_H-M   'P 1'
#
loop_
_entity.id
_entity.type
_entity.pdbx_description
1 polymer ?
#
loop_
_entity_poly.entity_id
_entity_poly.type
_entity_poly.pdbx_seq_one_letter_code
_entity_poly.pdbx_strand_id
1 'polypeptide(L)'
;MNYAVDTNTNSSIEPLTNNGSILTPLMAFDRQLLLYEIAVASANTPASTPLPPPPETSDNFGAEKLLTKVARCCRESQIGKKLPTAFYIHVSALPALNPVLAIYENCARQNVENNVENIDRATLVKFSLVQPKISYLFYPDFDTDAHPALQTSIQIDLETGEVRHFDYSNSENPPVLHRKETFVTPDYPNYDKFARLTRSEEKWGLLDNTSAIGTREGWRKYLGYCGVEIRDHAVVEIAKDENSDLSLPKIDRHKAAMVRNTLSKPLRLVLESDLFAEGMTFFDYGCGYGSDIKFIAEGGYAAAGWDPYYQPDTPRICADIVNIGYVINVIESLGERREALLNAWELTKKILVVAAQVLIDDRDRGQIAYGDGVITSRNTFQKYYEQEELKIYIDQVLGVDAIPVALGIYFVFRDAAEAESFRASRFRSHLSTPRVRLPVKRFEDYAELLAPLMDFVSDRGRLPMKDELAEEAAIKAEFRSFKQAFRVILQATDAEDWETIADQRRQDLLVYLALNSLADRPSMRKLPTQIRNDIKGLFDSYEKACTLADIMLYSLGKTQMIADCCEDSAIGCKQQGSLSVHVSALAELDSMLRLYEGCANRTIGRLDGATIIKFHACKPLISYLFYPDFDTNPHPALHTAMHIDLRDLSVSYQDFSDLYNPPILVRKEAFVTESYPHYEKFARLTRQEEKLGILDRCPVKKYREFVKCLEENCVKIKDHRLFWRSDADPERVKMLQKAASERYRKKVDAPQEKMDLNAEEAEGVEEGKEVQVEAVSIVAIETLN
;
A
#
# COMPACT_ATOMS: atom_id res chain seq x y z
N MET A 1 49.57 -29.59 -24.30
CA MET A 1 49.52 -29.62 -25.78
C MET A 1 48.66 -28.45 -26.21
N ASN A 2 49.25 -27.52 -26.94
CA ASN A 2 48.61 -26.28 -27.40
C ASN A 2 47.45 -26.59 -28.36
N TYR A 3 46.30 -26.00 -28.10
CA TYR A 3 45.36 -25.63 -29.14
C TYR A 3 44.96 -24.17 -28.91
N ALA A 4 45.58 -23.29 -29.69
CA ALA A 4 45.07 -21.98 -29.98
C ALA A 4 43.82 -22.16 -30.85
N VAL A 5 42.69 -21.59 -30.42
CA VAL A 5 41.54 -21.35 -31.28
C VAL A 5 41.40 -19.84 -31.35
N ASP A 6 41.64 -19.31 -32.54
CA ASP A 6 41.63 -17.90 -32.87
C ASP A 6 40.31 -17.23 -32.44
N THR A 7 40.43 -16.31 -31.49
CA THR A 7 39.42 -15.27 -31.23
C THR A 7 39.51 -14.23 -32.34
N ASN A 8 38.96 -14.54 -33.52
CA ASN A 8 38.73 -13.53 -34.53
C ASN A 8 37.39 -12.82 -34.26
N THR A 9 37.54 -11.61 -33.75
CA THR A 9 36.66 -10.47 -33.92
C THR A 9 35.90 -10.50 -35.26
N ASN A 10 34.58 -10.56 -35.19
CA ASN A 10 33.73 -9.85 -36.13
C ASN A 10 32.79 -8.96 -35.32
N SER A 11 33.19 -7.69 -35.24
CA SER A 11 32.33 -6.57 -34.90
C SER A 11 31.26 -6.46 -35.98
N SER A 12 30.04 -6.85 -35.65
CA SER A 12 28.84 -6.49 -36.42
C SER A 12 27.80 -6.09 -35.38
N ILE A 13 27.80 -4.81 -35.07
CA ILE A 13 26.93 -4.16 -34.09
C ILE A 13 25.58 -3.96 -34.78
N GLU A 14 24.64 -4.86 -34.55
CA GLU A 14 23.21 -4.62 -34.81
C GLU A 14 22.39 -5.03 -33.58
N PRO A 15 21.38 -4.23 -33.18
CA PRO A 15 20.49 -4.59 -32.09
C PRO A 15 19.76 -5.92 -32.41
N LEU A 16 19.65 -6.80 -31.42
CA LEU A 16 18.93 -8.07 -31.56
C LEU A 16 17.45 -7.79 -31.81
N THR A 17 17.01 -7.85 -33.06
CA THR A 17 15.61 -7.67 -33.45
C THR A 17 14.88 -9.02 -33.56
N ASN A 18 13.59 -9.03 -33.20
CA ASN A 18 12.67 -10.10 -33.53
C ASN A 18 11.44 -9.47 -34.20
N ASN A 19 11.17 -9.80 -35.47
CA ASN A 19 10.06 -9.23 -36.25
C ASN A 19 9.96 -7.69 -36.21
N GLY A 20 11.10 -6.98 -36.24
CA GLY A 20 11.14 -5.51 -36.28
C GLY A 20 10.87 -4.78 -34.96
N SER A 21 10.76 -5.49 -33.83
CA SER A 21 10.66 -4.88 -32.48
C SER A 21 11.97 -5.01 -31.71
N ILE A 22 12.37 -3.96 -30.97
CA ILE A 22 13.55 -3.97 -30.09
C ILE A 22 13.25 -4.88 -28.90
N LEU A 23 14.09 -5.90 -28.68
CA LEU A 23 13.97 -6.80 -27.53
C LEU A 23 14.43 -6.08 -26.26
N THR A 24 13.74 -6.30 -25.14
CA THR A 24 14.25 -5.85 -23.85
C THR A 24 15.49 -6.68 -23.47
N PRO A 25 16.41 -6.16 -22.64
CA PRO A 25 17.61 -6.90 -22.24
C PRO A 25 17.31 -8.28 -21.64
N LEU A 26 16.20 -8.42 -20.92
CA LEU A 26 15.76 -9.68 -20.33
C LEU A 26 15.29 -10.68 -21.39
N MET A 27 14.61 -10.23 -22.44
CA MET A 27 14.23 -11.10 -23.58
C MET A 27 15.46 -11.53 -24.39
N ALA A 28 16.44 -10.64 -24.55
CA ALA A 28 17.72 -10.99 -25.17
C ALA A 28 18.48 -12.03 -24.34
N PHE A 29 18.48 -11.85 -23.00
CA PHE A 29 19.08 -12.81 -22.07
C PHE A 29 18.42 -14.19 -22.14
N ASP A 30 17.09 -14.27 -22.12
CA ASP A 30 16.35 -15.54 -22.23
C ASP A 30 16.76 -16.32 -23.48
N ARG A 31 16.78 -15.64 -24.63
CA ARG A 31 17.18 -16.24 -25.91
C ARG A 31 18.63 -16.72 -25.91
N GLN A 32 19.56 -15.89 -25.43
CA GLN A 32 20.99 -16.25 -25.41
C GLN A 32 21.27 -17.39 -24.41
N LEU A 33 20.55 -17.41 -23.28
CA LEU A 33 20.64 -18.46 -22.29
C LEU A 33 20.18 -19.81 -22.86
N LEU A 34 19.06 -19.82 -23.59
CA LEU A 34 18.56 -21.03 -24.25
C LEU A 34 19.58 -21.58 -25.26
N LEU A 35 20.18 -20.71 -26.08
CA LEU A 35 21.22 -21.11 -27.05
C LEU A 35 22.45 -21.70 -26.35
N TYR A 36 22.88 -21.08 -25.24
CA TYR A 36 23.97 -21.59 -24.43
C TYR A 36 23.66 -22.98 -23.85
N GLU A 37 22.45 -23.19 -23.33
CA GLU A 37 22.05 -24.49 -22.76
C GLU A 37 22.00 -25.61 -23.79
N ILE A 38 21.52 -25.32 -25.00
CA ILE A 38 21.53 -26.27 -26.13
C ILE A 38 22.98 -26.63 -26.51
N ALA A 39 23.88 -25.64 -26.58
CA ALA A 39 25.30 -25.86 -26.87
C ALA A 39 25.98 -26.73 -25.78
N VAL A 40 25.69 -26.50 -24.51
CA VAL A 40 26.23 -27.32 -23.41
C VAL A 40 25.66 -28.75 -23.41
N ALA A 41 24.37 -28.93 -23.72
CA ALA A 41 23.73 -30.24 -23.80
C ALA A 41 24.31 -31.09 -24.95
N SER A 42 24.50 -30.48 -26.12
CA SER A 42 25.10 -31.13 -27.29
C SER A 42 26.57 -31.52 -27.09
N ALA A 43 27.35 -30.74 -26.32
CA ALA A 43 28.74 -31.06 -25.99
C ALA A 43 28.90 -32.24 -25.02
N ASN A 44 27.89 -32.53 -24.20
CA ASN A 44 27.91 -33.58 -23.18
C ASN A 44 27.26 -34.92 -23.64
N THR A 45 26.86 -35.03 -24.91
CA THR A 45 26.19 -36.23 -25.45
C THR A 45 27.18 -37.08 -26.27
N PRO A 46 27.36 -38.39 -26.01
CA PRO A 46 28.18 -39.26 -26.86
C PRO A 46 27.64 -39.32 -28.29
N ALA A 47 28.53 -39.44 -29.28
CA ALA A 47 28.28 -39.28 -30.73
C ALA A 47 27.29 -40.25 -31.41
N SER A 48 26.37 -40.89 -30.69
CA SER A 48 25.46 -41.92 -31.21
C SER A 48 23.98 -41.73 -30.84
N THR A 49 23.55 -40.52 -30.49
CA THR A 49 22.12 -40.23 -30.23
C THR A 49 21.64 -39.08 -31.13
N PRO A 50 20.49 -39.20 -31.83
CA PRO A 50 20.00 -38.12 -32.68
C PRO A 50 19.63 -36.91 -31.81
N LEU A 51 20.07 -35.72 -32.23
CA LEU A 51 19.63 -34.46 -31.60
C LEU A 51 18.11 -34.31 -31.77
N PRO A 52 17.38 -33.95 -30.70
CA PRO A 52 15.97 -33.60 -30.82
C PRO A 52 15.81 -32.36 -31.71
N PRO A 53 14.69 -32.23 -32.45
CA PRO A 53 14.44 -31.06 -33.28
C PRO A 53 14.43 -29.78 -32.41
N PRO A 54 14.83 -28.62 -32.96
CA PRO A 54 14.76 -27.37 -32.23
C PRO A 54 13.31 -27.14 -31.77
N PRO A 55 13.09 -26.75 -30.50
CA PRO A 55 11.75 -26.53 -30.01
C PRO A 55 11.09 -25.42 -30.84
N GLU A 56 9.91 -25.71 -31.37
CA GLU A 56 9.03 -24.68 -31.92
C GLU A 56 8.74 -23.67 -30.80
N THR A 57 8.85 -22.39 -31.14
CA THR A 57 8.73 -21.20 -30.28
C THR A 57 7.63 -21.32 -29.22
N SER A 58 7.93 -21.74 -27.98
CA SER A 58 6.99 -21.57 -26.86
C SER A 58 7.51 -21.80 -25.42
N ASP A 59 8.81 -21.96 -25.16
CA ASP A 59 9.32 -22.01 -23.77
C ASP A 59 10.09 -20.72 -23.44
N ASN A 60 9.37 -19.61 -23.28
CA ASN A 60 9.91 -18.44 -22.57
C ASN A 60 10.05 -18.82 -21.10
N PHE A 61 11.25 -18.73 -20.53
CA PHE A 61 11.37 -18.77 -19.07
C PHE A 61 10.71 -17.50 -18.54
N GLY A 62 9.69 -17.63 -17.68
CA GLY A 62 9.13 -16.45 -16.99
C GLY A 62 10.23 -15.64 -16.31
N ALA A 63 10.11 -14.31 -16.29
CA ALA A 63 11.11 -13.38 -15.73
C ALA A 63 11.62 -13.79 -14.34
N GLU A 64 10.72 -14.30 -13.49
CA GLU A 64 11.03 -14.81 -12.15
C GLU A 64 11.94 -16.06 -12.16
N LYS A 65 11.76 -16.98 -13.12
CA LYS A 65 12.62 -18.16 -13.27
C LYS A 65 14.02 -17.76 -13.71
N LEU A 66 14.12 -16.82 -14.66
CA LEU A 66 15.40 -16.25 -15.11
C LEU A 66 16.14 -15.58 -13.96
N LEU A 67 15.44 -14.74 -13.19
CA LEU A 67 16.00 -14.05 -12.03
C LEU A 67 16.45 -15.03 -10.95
N THR A 68 15.65 -16.06 -10.65
CA THR A 68 16.02 -17.13 -9.69
C THR A 68 17.30 -17.84 -10.11
N LYS A 69 17.48 -18.07 -11.41
CA LYS A 69 18.68 -18.71 -11.95
C LYS A 69 19.91 -17.82 -11.84
N VAL A 70 19.79 -16.54 -12.18
CA VAL A 70 20.86 -15.55 -11.99
C VAL A 70 21.23 -15.45 -10.51
N ALA A 71 20.23 -15.34 -9.63
CA ALA A 71 20.46 -15.25 -8.18
C ALA A 71 21.17 -16.49 -7.63
N ARG A 72 20.80 -17.70 -8.11
CA ARG A 72 21.49 -18.94 -7.77
C ARG A 72 22.95 -18.92 -8.22
N CYS A 73 23.23 -18.54 -9.47
CA CYS A 73 24.60 -18.43 -9.98
C CYS A 73 25.45 -17.42 -9.19
N CYS A 74 24.87 -16.26 -8.82
CA CYS A 74 25.53 -15.28 -7.97
C CYS A 74 25.87 -15.85 -6.57
N ARG A 75 24.94 -16.59 -5.96
CA ARG A 75 25.16 -17.21 -4.64
C ARG A 75 26.22 -18.32 -4.68
N GLU A 76 26.29 -19.08 -5.78
CA GLU A 76 27.25 -20.16 -5.97
C GLU A 76 28.66 -19.67 -6.39
N SER A 77 28.79 -18.43 -6.86
CA SER A 77 30.07 -17.87 -7.33
C SER A 77 31.18 -17.96 -6.27
N GLN A 78 32.39 -18.36 -6.65
CA GLN A 78 33.54 -18.41 -5.73
C GLN A 78 34.24 -17.06 -5.56
N ILE A 79 33.90 -16.09 -6.41
CA ILE A 79 34.52 -14.77 -6.48
C ILE A 79 33.41 -13.72 -6.43
N GLY A 80 33.65 -12.60 -5.74
CA GLY A 80 32.69 -11.50 -5.61
C GLY A 80 32.04 -11.42 -4.22
N LYS A 81 31.64 -10.20 -3.85
CA LYS A 81 31.02 -9.89 -2.56
C LYS A 81 29.52 -10.20 -2.60
N LYS A 82 29.08 -11.09 -1.72
CA LYS A 82 27.68 -11.54 -1.61
C LYS A 82 26.98 -10.83 -0.47
N LEU A 83 25.84 -10.22 -0.76
CA LEU A 83 24.89 -9.65 0.21
C LEU A 83 23.52 -10.35 0.03
N PRO A 84 22.58 -10.21 0.99
CA PRO A 84 21.27 -10.88 0.90
C PRO A 84 20.49 -10.58 -0.39
N THR A 85 20.57 -9.34 -0.88
CA THR A 85 19.81 -8.85 -2.03
C THR A 85 20.66 -8.46 -3.24
N ALA A 86 22.00 -8.54 -3.13
CA ALA A 86 22.90 -8.08 -4.19
C ALA A 86 24.21 -8.86 -4.23
N PHE A 87 24.82 -8.94 -5.41
CA PHE A 87 26.13 -9.53 -5.64
C PHE A 87 27.02 -8.57 -6.41
N TYR A 88 28.26 -8.36 -5.96
CA TYR A 88 29.19 -7.38 -6.52
C TYR A 88 30.48 -8.04 -6.98
N ILE A 89 30.99 -7.61 -8.11
CA ILE A 89 32.29 -8.05 -8.62
C ILE A 89 33.03 -6.91 -9.31
N HIS A 90 34.35 -6.97 -9.32
CA HIS A 90 35.19 -6.10 -10.14
C HIS A 90 35.16 -6.55 -11.60
N VAL A 91 35.20 -5.61 -12.55
CA VAL A 91 35.12 -5.92 -13.99
C VAL A 91 36.18 -6.92 -14.46
N SER A 92 37.37 -6.90 -13.85
CA SER A 92 38.45 -7.86 -14.16
C SER A 92 38.11 -9.31 -13.85
N ALA A 93 37.12 -9.56 -12.98
CA ALA A 93 36.71 -10.89 -12.56
C ALA A 93 35.43 -11.37 -13.28
N LEU A 94 34.84 -10.57 -14.18
CA LEU A 94 33.74 -10.99 -15.06
C LEU A 94 34.07 -12.26 -15.87
N PRO A 95 35.28 -12.43 -16.46
CA PRO A 95 35.61 -13.64 -17.22
C PRO A 95 35.67 -14.92 -16.36
N ALA A 96 35.80 -14.78 -15.04
CA ALA A 96 35.86 -15.90 -14.10
C ALA A 96 34.47 -16.30 -13.56
N LEU A 97 33.42 -15.56 -13.91
CA LEU A 97 32.05 -15.87 -13.49
C LEU A 97 31.46 -17.05 -14.26
N ASN A 98 30.38 -17.60 -13.71
CA ASN A 98 29.53 -18.53 -14.44
C ASN A 98 29.09 -17.90 -15.78
N PRO A 99 29.18 -18.60 -16.92
CA PRO A 99 28.81 -18.07 -18.23
C PRO A 99 27.40 -17.46 -18.28
N VAL A 100 26.45 -17.95 -17.48
CA VAL A 100 25.12 -17.37 -17.35
C VAL A 100 25.17 -15.90 -16.90
N LEU A 101 26.04 -15.57 -15.94
CA LEU A 101 26.19 -14.20 -15.45
C LEU A 101 26.89 -13.29 -16.47
N ALA A 102 27.82 -13.85 -17.24
CA ALA A 102 28.48 -13.13 -18.34
C ALA A 102 27.49 -12.82 -19.47
N ILE A 103 26.62 -13.77 -19.83
CA ILE A 103 25.54 -13.56 -20.80
C ILE A 103 24.57 -12.49 -20.28
N TYR A 104 24.19 -12.55 -19.00
CA TYR A 104 23.31 -11.56 -18.37
C TYR A 104 23.87 -10.13 -18.44
N GLU A 105 25.14 -9.97 -18.09
CA GLU A 105 25.83 -8.67 -18.15
C GLU A 105 26.00 -8.17 -19.61
N ASN A 106 26.37 -9.04 -20.55
CA ASN A 106 26.48 -8.69 -21.96
C ASN A 106 25.14 -8.24 -22.56
N CYS A 107 24.04 -8.93 -22.25
CA CYS A 107 22.71 -8.53 -22.73
C CYS A 107 22.30 -7.15 -22.19
N ALA A 108 22.66 -6.83 -20.94
CA ALA A 108 22.42 -5.50 -20.39
C ALA A 108 23.27 -4.42 -21.09
N ARG A 109 24.56 -4.71 -21.34
CA ARG A 109 25.49 -3.78 -22.00
C ARG A 109 25.11 -3.48 -23.46
N GLN A 110 24.86 -4.51 -24.26
CA GLN A 110 24.60 -4.38 -25.70
C GLN A 110 23.32 -3.60 -26.04
N ASN A 111 22.32 -3.65 -25.17
CA ASN A 111 21.06 -2.92 -25.40
C ASN A 111 21.18 -1.42 -25.13
N VAL A 112 22.30 -0.95 -24.56
CA VAL A 112 22.45 0.41 -24.04
C VAL A 112 23.63 1.17 -24.67
N GLU A 113 24.54 0.49 -25.36
CA GLU A 113 25.74 1.07 -26.01
C GLU A 113 25.46 2.19 -27.02
N ASN A 114 24.23 2.33 -27.53
CA ASN A 114 23.86 3.44 -28.42
C ASN A 114 23.49 4.75 -27.70
N ASN A 115 23.30 4.73 -26.37
CA ASN A 115 22.78 5.87 -25.59
C ASN A 115 23.63 6.26 -24.37
N VAL A 116 24.70 5.52 -24.05
CA VAL A 116 25.47 5.72 -22.82
C VAL A 116 26.97 5.72 -23.09
N GLU A 117 27.59 6.89 -22.94
CA GLU A 117 29.06 7.01 -22.97
C GLU A 117 29.69 6.39 -21.71
N ASN A 118 30.81 5.67 -21.87
CA ASN A 118 31.74 5.24 -20.82
C ASN A 118 31.38 4.02 -19.94
N ILE A 119 30.41 3.17 -20.30
CA ILE A 119 30.13 1.94 -19.52
C ILE A 119 31.36 1.02 -19.39
N ASP A 120 32.25 1.05 -20.39
CA ASP A 120 33.50 0.28 -20.42
C ASP A 120 34.52 0.69 -19.34
N ARG A 121 34.31 1.84 -18.71
CA ARG A 121 35.16 2.34 -17.61
C ARG A 121 34.63 1.95 -16.23
N ALA A 122 33.57 1.14 -16.16
CA ALA A 122 33.02 0.68 -14.90
C ALA A 122 34.08 -0.07 -14.08
N THR A 123 34.08 0.14 -12.77
CA THR A 123 34.99 -0.55 -11.86
C THR A 123 34.35 -1.81 -11.30
N LEU A 124 33.10 -1.69 -10.80
CA LEU A 124 32.34 -2.80 -10.26
C LEU A 124 31.04 -3.00 -11.03
N VAL A 125 30.60 -4.25 -11.10
CA VAL A 125 29.27 -4.66 -11.56
C VAL A 125 28.49 -5.22 -10.38
N LYS A 126 27.27 -4.72 -10.19
CA LYS A 126 26.32 -5.13 -9.15
C LYS A 126 25.13 -5.84 -9.81
N PHE A 127 24.91 -7.09 -9.45
CA PHE A 127 23.72 -7.86 -9.80
C PHE A 127 22.69 -7.75 -8.68
N SER A 128 21.46 -7.39 -9.01
CA SER A 128 20.34 -7.52 -8.08
C SER A 128 19.88 -8.98 -8.00
N LEU A 129 19.58 -9.47 -6.80
CA LEU A 129 19.08 -10.83 -6.58
C LEU A 129 17.55 -10.90 -6.44
N VAL A 130 16.89 -9.73 -6.41
CA VAL A 130 15.45 -9.57 -6.14
C VAL A 130 14.69 -8.90 -7.27
N GLN A 131 15.40 -8.22 -8.19
CA GLN A 131 14.83 -7.57 -9.36
C GLN A 131 15.74 -7.82 -10.57
N PRO A 132 15.23 -7.84 -11.81
CA PRO A 132 16.04 -8.00 -13.02
C PRO A 132 16.81 -6.71 -13.34
N LYS A 133 17.70 -6.29 -12.44
CA LYS A 133 18.50 -5.07 -12.53
C LYS A 133 19.98 -5.37 -12.40
N ILE A 134 20.77 -4.63 -13.17
CA ILE A 134 22.23 -4.61 -13.05
C ILE A 134 22.70 -3.17 -12.87
N SER A 135 23.81 -2.96 -12.17
CA SER A 135 24.38 -1.62 -11.99
C SER A 135 25.89 -1.61 -12.17
N TYR A 136 26.40 -0.57 -12.80
CA TYR A 136 27.81 -0.30 -13.04
C TYR A 136 28.25 0.83 -12.13
N LEU A 137 29.29 0.61 -11.33
CA LEU A 137 29.79 1.56 -10.33
C LEU A 137 31.21 2.00 -10.69
N PHE A 138 31.47 3.30 -10.58
CA PHE A 138 32.72 3.91 -11.01
C PHE A 138 33.51 4.43 -9.80
N TYR A 139 34.68 3.83 -9.59
CA TYR A 139 35.66 4.18 -8.56
C TYR A 139 37.02 4.42 -9.24
N PRO A 140 37.30 5.63 -9.74
CA PRO A 140 38.55 5.92 -10.46
C PRO A 140 39.80 5.63 -9.62
N ASP A 141 39.72 5.83 -8.31
CA ASP A 141 40.80 5.63 -7.35
C ASP A 141 40.79 4.22 -6.73
N PHE A 142 40.17 3.23 -7.39
CA PHE A 142 40.00 1.88 -6.81
C PHE A 142 41.31 1.22 -6.41
N ASP A 143 42.40 1.42 -7.15
CA ASP A 143 43.71 0.85 -6.81
C ASP A 143 44.51 1.71 -5.85
N THR A 144 44.36 3.03 -5.93
CA THR A 144 45.23 4.02 -5.29
C THR A 144 44.71 4.46 -3.92
N ASP A 145 43.41 4.59 -3.72
CA ASP A 145 42.80 4.91 -2.43
C ASP A 145 42.51 3.61 -1.65
N ALA A 146 42.70 3.62 -0.33
CA ALA A 146 42.30 2.53 0.53
C ALA A 146 40.78 2.33 0.55
N HIS A 147 40.04 3.44 0.54
CA HIS A 147 38.59 3.49 0.64
C HIS A 147 38.02 4.43 -0.42
N PRO A 148 38.13 4.04 -1.71
CA PRO A 148 37.76 4.91 -2.82
C PRO A 148 36.28 5.29 -2.71
N ALA A 149 35.99 6.54 -3.04
CA ALA A 149 34.62 7.02 -3.09
C ALA A 149 33.94 6.70 -4.41
N LEU A 150 32.64 6.43 -4.36
CA LEU A 150 31.83 6.27 -5.55
C LEU A 150 31.74 7.61 -6.28
N GLN A 151 32.11 7.65 -7.56
CA GLN A 151 32.02 8.86 -8.37
C GLN A 151 30.70 8.91 -9.13
N THR A 152 30.35 7.84 -9.84
CA THR A 152 29.09 7.73 -10.58
C THR A 152 28.57 6.30 -10.53
N SER A 153 27.29 6.12 -10.83
CA SER A 153 26.71 4.80 -11.06
C SER A 153 25.66 4.82 -12.17
N ILE A 154 25.60 3.74 -12.93
CA ILE A 154 24.60 3.51 -13.98
C ILE A 154 23.80 2.29 -13.59
N GLN A 155 22.47 2.37 -13.59
CA GLN A 155 21.59 1.24 -13.32
C GLN A 155 20.76 0.96 -14.56
N ILE A 156 20.66 -0.32 -14.93
CA ILE A 156 19.87 -0.80 -16.07
C ILE A 156 18.81 -1.75 -15.53
N ASP A 157 17.56 -1.48 -15.89
CA ASP A 157 16.43 -2.38 -15.70
C ASP A 157 16.32 -3.27 -16.93
N LEU A 158 16.53 -4.58 -16.78
CA LEU A 158 16.58 -5.49 -17.92
C LEU A 158 15.18 -5.82 -18.45
N GLU A 159 14.14 -5.67 -17.64
CA GLU A 159 12.78 -5.96 -18.05
C GLU A 159 12.23 -4.85 -18.95
N THR A 160 12.50 -3.59 -18.59
CA THR A 160 12.01 -2.40 -19.31
C THR A 160 13.04 -1.81 -20.28
N GLY A 161 14.33 -2.06 -20.07
CA GLY A 161 15.43 -1.37 -20.75
C GLY A 161 15.71 0.04 -20.22
N GLU A 162 15.06 0.47 -19.14
CA GLU A 162 15.27 1.81 -18.55
C GLU A 162 16.69 1.94 -17.99
N VAL A 163 17.35 3.06 -18.28
CA VAL A 163 18.71 3.37 -17.80
C VAL A 163 18.68 4.61 -16.92
N ARG A 164 19.28 4.50 -15.73
CA ARG A 164 19.41 5.59 -14.76
C ARG A 164 20.85 5.91 -14.46
N HIS A 165 21.15 7.20 -14.37
CA HIS A 165 22.48 7.72 -14.07
C HIS A 165 22.45 8.48 -12.74
N PHE A 166 23.44 8.21 -11.89
CA PHE A 166 23.65 8.91 -10.63
C PHE A 166 25.08 9.45 -10.58
N ASP A 167 25.23 10.74 -10.26
CA ASP A 167 26.52 11.42 -10.15
C ASP A 167 26.75 11.88 -8.70
N TYR A 168 27.87 11.43 -8.13
CA TYR A 168 28.31 11.70 -6.78
C TYR A 168 29.61 12.53 -6.75
N SER A 169 30.12 12.97 -7.90
CA SER A 169 31.38 13.71 -8.02
C SER A 169 31.41 15.02 -7.22
N ASN A 170 30.26 15.69 -7.12
CA ASN A 170 30.08 16.91 -6.33
C ASN A 170 29.59 16.65 -4.89
N SER A 171 29.50 15.39 -4.46
CA SER A 171 29.10 15.06 -3.09
C SER A 171 30.24 15.35 -2.11
N GLU A 172 29.95 16.15 -1.08
CA GLU A 172 30.90 16.39 0.02
C GLU A 172 31.14 15.12 0.86
N ASN A 173 30.16 14.21 0.91
CA ASN A 173 30.21 12.97 1.68
C ASN A 173 29.76 11.74 0.86
N PRO A 174 30.54 11.31 -0.14
CA PRO A 174 30.17 10.20 -1.01
C PRO A 174 30.28 8.85 -0.28
N PRO A 175 29.56 7.81 -0.76
CA PRO A 175 29.77 6.44 -0.30
C PRO A 175 31.21 5.98 -0.54
N VAL A 176 31.80 5.26 0.41
CA VAL A 176 33.16 4.70 0.30
C VAL A 176 33.15 3.18 0.28
N LEU A 177 34.10 2.61 -0.45
CA LEU A 177 34.19 1.17 -0.65
C LEU A 177 35.13 0.52 0.39
N HIS A 178 34.66 -0.55 1.04
CA HIS A 178 35.45 -1.38 1.96
C HIS A 178 35.61 -2.81 1.46
N ARG A 179 36.63 -3.50 1.98
CA ARG A 179 36.93 -4.91 1.70
C ARG A 179 37.16 -5.20 0.22
N LYS A 180 38.06 -4.43 -0.40
CA LYS A 180 38.28 -4.47 -1.85
C LYS A 180 38.71 -5.84 -2.36
N GLU A 181 39.38 -6.63 -1.53
CA GLU A 181 39.78 -8.02 -1.83
C GLU A 181 38.60 -8.94 -2.15
N THR A 182 37.39 -8.60 -1.68
CA THR A 182 36.18 -9.42 -1.92
C THR A 182 35.63 -9.28 -3.34
N PHE A 183 35.99 -8.22 -4.07
CA PHE A 183 35.47 -7.96 -5.42
C PHE A 183 36.37 -8.51 -6.53
N VAL A 184 37.64 -8.79 -6.24
CA VAL A 184 38.66 -9.17 -7.23
C VAL A 184 39.09 -10.63 -7.07
N THR A 185 39.76 -11.17 -8.09
CA THR A 185 40.34 -12.51 -8.05
C THR A 185 41.65 -12.53 -7.22
N PRO A 186 42.10 -13.70 -6.72
CA PRO A 186 43.36 -13.81 -5.97
C PRO A 186 44.62 -13.43 -6.74
N ASP A 187 44.60 -13.49 -8.08
CA ASP A 187 45.69 -13.09 -8.98
C ASP A 187 45.67 -11.59 -9.33
N TYR A 188 44.71 -10.82 -8.81
CA TYR A 188 44.65 -9.38 -9.02
C TYR A 188 45.89 -8.68 -8.42
N PRO A 189 46.56 -7.75 -9.12
CA PRO A 189 47.86 -7.21 -8.70
C PRO A 189 47.91 -6.65 -7.28
N ASN A 190 46.82 -6.04 -6.81
CA ASN A 190 46.71 -5.45 -5.47
C ASN A 190 45.96 -6.33 -4.45
N TYR A 191 45.63 -7.58 -4.78
CA TYR A 191 44.84 -8.47 -3.91
C TYR A 191 45.44 -8.58 -2.51
N ASP A 192 46.72 -8.92 -2.41
CA ASP A 192 47.40 -9.07 -1.12
C ASP A 192 47.47 -7.75 -0.34
N LYS A 193 47.57 -6.61 -1.03
CA LYS A 193 47.55 -5.29 -0.40
C LYS A 193 46.19 -5.02 0.24
N PHE A 194 45.10 -5.28 -0.48
CA PHE A 194 43.74 -5.10 0.02
C PHE A 194 43.41 -6.09 1.15
N ALA A 195 43.78 -7.36 1.01
CA ALA A 195 43.54 -8.38 2.03
C ALA A 195 44.33 -8.11 3.32
N ARG A 196 45.55 -7.56 3.24
CA ARG A 196 46.32 -7.11 4.41
C ARG A 196 45.66 -5.93 5.12
N LEU A 197 45.16 -4.95 4.36
CA LEU A 197 44.41 -3.83 4.92
C LEU A 197 43.17 -4.34 5.67
N THR A 198 42.32 -5.13 5.01
CA THR A 198 41.10 -5.68 5.63
C THR A 198 41.39 -6.46 6.91
N ARG A 199 42.40 -7.35 6.92
CA ARG A 199 42.79 -8.07 8.15
C ARG A 199 43.25 -7.14 9.27
N SER A 200 43.94 -6.05 8.92
CA SER A 200 44.36 -5.04 9.90
C SER A 200 43.14 -4.32 10.46
N GLU A 201 42.20 -3.92 9.60
CA GLU A 201 40.97 -3.25 10.00
C GLU A 201 40.06 -4.13 10.86
N GLU A 202 39.90 -5.40 10.51
CA GLU A 202 39.18 -6.39 11.33
C GLU A 202 39.83 -6.55 12.71
N LYS A 203 41.17 -6.63 12.78
CA LYS A 203 41.90 -6.74 14.04
C LYS A 203 41.70 -5.51 14.94
N TRP A 204 41.56 -4.32 14.34
CA TRP A 204 41.30 -3.07 15.04
C TRP A 204 39.80 -2.84 15.33
N GLY A 205 38.91 -3.75 14.93
CA GLY A 205 37.46 -3.59 15.06
C GLY A 205 36.88 -2.50 14.16
N LEU A 206 37.62 -2.09 13.13
CA LEU A 206 37.24 -0.99 12.24
C LEU A 206 36.09 -1.36 11.29
N LEU A 207 35.79 -2.65 11.12
CA LEU A 207 34.72 -3.13 10.24
C LEU A 207 33.50 -3.66 11.00
N ASP A 208 33.51 -3.61 12.33
CA ASP A 208 32.44 -4.15 13.18
C ASP A 208 31.16 -3.30 13.10
N ASN A 209 31.31 -1.98 12.97
CA ASN A 209 30.21 -1.05 12.79
C ASN A 209 29.98 -0.73 11.30
N THR A 210 29.56 -1.74 10.54
CA THR A 210 29.29 -1.63 9.09
C THR A 210 28.32 -0.51 8.71
N SER A 211 27.50 -0.07 9.67
CA SER A 211 26.55 1.02 9.49
C SER A 211 27.28 2.38 9.42
N ALA A 212 28.14 2.72 10.39
CA ALA A 212 28.76 4.04 10.50
C ALA A 212 29.84 4.37 9.46
N ILE A 213 30.41 3.36 8.80
CA ILE A 213 31.61 3.50 7.96
C ILE A 213 31.32 3.73 6.47
N GLY A 214 30.07 3.60 6.02
CA GLY A 214 29.72 3.58 4.59
C GLY A 214 29.92 4.88 3.81
N THR A 215 30.25 6.00 4.45
CA THR A 215 30.46 7.32 3.81
C THR A 215 31.84 7.89 4.18
N ARG A 216 32.41 8.74 3.32
CA ARG A 216 33.76 9.29 3.51
C ARG A 216 33.93 9.99 4.86
N GLU A 217 32.97 10.82 5.25
CA GLU A 217 32.98 11.55 6.51
C GLU A 217 32.76 10.61 7.70
N GLY A 218 31.82 9.67 7.60
CA GLY A 218 31.59 8.64 8.62
C GLY A 218 32.83 7.80 8.89
N TRP A 219 33.50 7.37 7.81
CA TRP A 219 34.75 6.62 7.88
C TRP A 219 35.88 7.41 8.53
N ARG A 220 36.11 8.67 8.11
CA ARG A 220 37.14 9.54 8.71
C ARG A 220 36.88 9.79 10.21
N LYS A 221 35.63 10.03 10.59
CA LYS A 221 35.23 10.20 12.00
C LYS A 221 35.48 8.93 12.81
N TYR A 222 35.16 7.77 12.25
CA TYR A 222 35.35 6.49 12.94
C TYR A 222 36.82 6.12 13.13
N LEU A 223 37.65 6.37 12.11
CA LEU A 223 39.11 6.27 12.24
C LEU A 223 39.64 7.17 13.36
N GLY A 224 39.21 8.45 13.38
CA GLY A 224 39.56 9.39 14.43
C GLY A 224 39.13 8.94 15.84
N TYR A 225 37.93 8.39 15.98
CA TYR A 225 37.43 7.80 17.24
C TYR A 225 38.31 6.63 17.73
N CYS A 226 38.69 5.74 16.81
CA CYS A 226 39.57 4.61 17.11
C CYS A 226 41.02 5.05 17.36
N GLY A 227 41.35 6.33 17.18
CA GLY A 227 42.71 6.86 17.34
C GLY A 227 43.67 6.36 16.27
N VAL A 228 43.15 6.05 15.07
CA VAL A 228 43.93 5.48 13.97
C VAL A 228 43.66 6.25 12.68
N GLU A 229 44.55 6.09 11.72
CA GLU A 229 44.38 6.57 10.35
C GLU A 229 44.81 5.48 9.37
N ILE A 230 44.36 5.61 8.12
CA ILE A 230 44.83 4.75 7.04
C ILE A 230 45.89 5.51 6.24
N ARG A 231 47.13 5.01 6.24
CA ARG A 231 48.23 5.51 5.40
C ARG A 231 48.73 4.39 4.50
N ASP A 232 48.67 4.59 3.18
CA ASP A 232 49.09 3.62 2.15
C ASP A 232 48.56 2.18 2.40
N HIS A 233 47.24 2.07 2.65
CA HIS A 233 46.56 0.81 2.95
C HIS A 233 47.12 0.07 4.18
N ALA A 234 47.63 0.80 5.16
CA ALA A 234 47.96 0.31 6.49
C ALA A 234 47.26 1.14 7.57
N VAL A 235 46.80 0.48 8.63
CA VAL A 235 46.24 1.13 9.82
C VAL A 235 47.41 1.61 10.68
N VAL A 236 47.49 2.91 10.97
CA VAL A 236 48.52 3.54 11.79
C VAL A 236 47.86 4.20 13.00
N GLU A 237 48.42 4.01 14.19
CA GLU A 237 47.95 4.63 15.43
C GLU A 237 48.42 6.09 15.51
N ILE A 238 47.49 6.99 15.85
CA ILE A 238 47.78 8.42 16.08
C ILE A 238 47.84 8.63 17.60
N ALA A 239 48.87 9.34 18.07
CA ALA A 239 48.97 9.74 19.48
C ALA A 239 47.72 10.55 19.87
N LYS A 240 46.93 10.04 20.80
CA LYS A 240 45.72 10.70 21.30
C LYS A 240 46.10 12.01 21.98
N ASP A 241 45.70 13.15 21.43
CA ASP A 241 45.60 14.38 22.21
C ASP A 241 44.55 14.13 23.31
N GLU A 242 44.92 14.33 24.58
CA GLU A 242 44.07 14.08 25.76
C GLU A 242 42.81 14.97 25.84
N ASN A 243 42.48 15.72 24.78
CA ASN A 243 41.41 16.72 24.78
C ASN A 243 40.48 16.66 23.54
N SER A 244 40.40 15.54 22.83
CA SER A 244 39.38 15.35 21.78
C SER A 244 38.20 14.53 22.29
N ASP A 245 37.14 15.22 22.72
CA ASP A 245 35.80 14.67 22.94
C ASP A 245 35.17 14.28 21.58
N LEU A 246 35.64 13.19 20.99
CA LEU A 246 35.12 12.65 19.72
C LEU A 246 34.23 11.45 20.03
N SER A 247 32.97 11.69 20.37
CA SER A 247 31.94 10.64 20.36
C SER A 247 31.63 10.22 18.92
N LEU A 248 31.34 8.92 18.68
CA LEU A 248 30.73 8.40 17.44
C LEU A 248 29.70 9.40 16.88
N PRO A 249 29.54 9.57 15.55
CA PRO A 249 28.39 10.31 15.02
C PRO A 249 27.13 9.59 15.49
N LYS A 250 26.60 10.07 16.61
CA LYS A 250 25.42 9.53 17.25
C LYS A 250 24.29 9.82 16.28
N ILE A 251 23.69 8.78 15.73
CA ILE A 251 22.46 8.94 14.97
C ILE A 251 21.48 9.55 15.94
N ASP A 252 21.03 10.75 15.62
CA ASP A 252 20.17 11.52 16.50
C ASP A 252 18.73 11.02 16.34
N ARG A 253 18.48 9.76 16.71
CA ARG A 253 17.15 9.10 16.56
C ARG A 253 16.03 9.96 17.13
N HIS A 254 16.31 10.65 18.24
CA HIS A 254 15.41 11.60 18.88
C HIS A 254 14.93 12.74 17.96
N LYS A 255 15.70 13.13 16.93
CA LYS A 255 15.32 14.14 15.93
C LYS A 255 14.33 13.63 14.88
N ALA A 256 14.09 12.32 14.80
CA ALA A 256 13.05 11.75 13.94
C ALA A 256 11.65 11.90 14.56
N ALA A 257 11.56 12.06 15.88
CA ALA A 257 10.29 12.32 16.56
C ALA A 257 9.73 13.68 16.14
N MET A 258 8.49 13.68 15.64
CA MET A 258 7.82 14.88 15.15
C MET A 258 6.84 15.42 16.20
N VAL A 259 6.95 16.71 16.52
CA VAL A 259 5.93 17.41 17.32
C VAL A 259 4.69 17.59 16.46
N ARG A 260 3.55 17.09 16.96
CA ARG A 260 2.26 17.19 16.26
C ARG A 260 1.14 17.46 17.24
N ASN A 261 0.14 18.17 16.74
CA ASN A 261 -1.07 18.56 17.46
C ASN A 261 -2.27 17.68 17.07
N THR A 262 -2.02 16.48 16.54
CA THR A 262 -3.04 15.52 16.13
C THR A 262 -2.59 14.09 16.46
N LEU A 263 -3.57 13.21 16.65
CA LEU A 263 -3.36 11.78 16.90
C LEU A 263 -2.66 11.10 15.71
N SER A 264 -1.82 10.11 16.01
CA SER A 264 -1.04 9.42 14.98
C SER A 264 -1.96 8.59 14.11
N LYS A 265 -1.54 8.37 12.87
CA LYS A 265 -2.29 7.51 11.96
C LYS A 265 -2.55 6.11 12.54
N PRO A 266 -1.57 5.39 13.14
CA PRO A 266 -1.83 4.09 13.76
C PRO A 266 -2.91 4.16 14.84
N LEU A 267 -2.87 5.15 15.73
CA LEU A 267 -3.87 5.25 16.81
C LEU A 267 -5.23 5.76 16.35
N ARG A 268 -5.28 6.61 15.32
CA ARG A 268 -6.54 6.99 14.69
C ARG A 268 -7.26 5.76 14.13
N LEU A 269 -6.53 4.89 13.44
CA LEU A 269 -7.09 3.63 12.91
C LEU A 269 -7.56 2.68 14.02
N VAL A 270 -6.91 2.69 15.20
CA VAL A 270 -7.39 1.91 16.36
C VAL A 270 -8.74 2.43 16.87
N LEU A 271 -8.88 3.76 16.98
CA LEU A 271 -10.14 4.40 17.40
C LEU A 271 -11.25 4.18 16.37
N GLU A 272 -10.96 4.39 15.08
CA GLU A 272 -11.91 4.14 13.97
C GLU A 272 -12.33 2.68 13.85
N SER A 273 -11.56 1.76 14.43
CA SER A 273 -11.86 0.32 14.46
C SER A 273 -12.68 -0.11 15.69
N ASP A 274 -13.09 0.84 16.55
CA ASP A 274 -13.81 0.58 17.81
C ASP A 274 -13.12 -0.45 18.74
N LEU A 275 -11.79 -0.51 18.68
CA LEU A 275 -11.00 -1.46 19.49
C LEU A 275 -10.75 -1.00 20.92
N PHE A 276 -10.94 0.29 21.20
CA PHE A 276 -10.89 0.85 22.54
C PHE A 276 -12.24 0.65 23.24
N ALA A 277 -12.25 -0.19 24.28
CA ALA A 277 -13.38 -0.30 25.19
C ALA A 277 -13.15 0.52 26.46
N GLU A 278 -14.25 0.93 27.12
CA GLU A 278 -14.20 1.66 28.39
C GLU A 278 -13.36 0.90 29.43
N GLY A 279 -12.46 1.61 30.11
CA GLY A 279 -11.55 1.04 31.12
C GLY A 279 -10.30 0.35 30.57
N MET A 280 -10.10 0.27 29.25
CA MET A 280 -8.84 -0.24 28.68
C MET A 280 -7.67 0.70 28.96
N THR A 281 -6.48 0.08 29.08
CA THR A 281 -5.20 0.76 29.30
C THR A 281 -4.39 0.86 28.01
N PHE A 282 -3.67 1.97 27.84
CA PHE A 282 -2.84 2.28 26.68
C PHE A 282 -1.39 2.55 27.06
N PHE A 283 -0.45 2.01 26.29
CA PHE A 283 0.98 2.29 26.45
C PHE A 283 1.66 2.59 25.10
N ASP A 284 2.41 3.69 25.03
CA ASP A 284 3.15 4.10 23.84
C ASP A 284 4.67 3.84 23.99
N TYR A 285 5.19 2.85 23.28
CA TYR A 285 6.60 2.44 23.28
C TYR A 285 7.36 3.24 22.22
N GLY A 286 8.18 4.19 22.66
CA GLY A 286 8.85 5.19 21.81
C GLY A 286 7.97 6.41 21.56
N CYS A 287 7.35 6.96 22.62
CA CYS A 287 6.33 8.00 22.52
C CYS A 287 6.82 9.38 22.04
N GLY A 288 8.14 9.58 21.95
CA GLY A 288 8.74 10.89 21.67
C GLY A 288 8.23 11.96 22.64
N TYR A 289 7.68 13.04 22.08
CA TYR A 289 7.08 14.16 22.83
C TYR A 289 5.77 13.82 23.55
N GLY A 290 5.19 12.63 23.35
CA GLY A 290 3.99 12.18 24.07
C GLY A 290 2.66 12.75 23.56
N SER A 291 2.59 13.27 22.33
CA SER A 291 1.34 13.79 21.75
C SER A 291 0.22 12.75 21.76
N ASP A 292 0.51 11.50 21.40
CA ASP A 292 -0.48 10.42 21.37
C ASP A 292 -1.03 10.09 22.77
N ILE A 293 -0.15 10.02 23.76
CA ILE A 293 -0.52 9.82 25.17
C ILE A 293 -1.52 10.89 25.61
N LYS A 294 -1.25 12.15 25.26
CA LYS A 294 -2.12 13.28 25.61
C LYS A 294 -3.52 13.13 24.98
N PHE A 295 -3.60 12.83 23.68
CA PHE A 295 -4.89 12.66 22.99
C PHE A 295 -5.71 11.48 23.53
N ILE A 296 -5.06 10.33 23.78
CA ILE A 296 -5.74 9.16 24.32
C ILE A 296 -6.23 9.41 25.77
N ALA A 297 -5.44 10.13 26.57
CA ALA A 297 -5.85 10.55 27.92
C ALA A 297 -7.04 11.53 27.89
N GLU A 298 -7.05 12.49 26.97
CA GLU A 298 -8.20 13.40 26.75
C GLU A 298 -9.47 12.64 26.33
N GLY A 299 -9.33 11.49 25.66
CA GLY A 299 -10.42 10.57 25.34
C GLY A 299 -10.93 9.74 26.53
N GLY A 300 -10.37 9.90 27.74
CA GLY A 300 -10.80 9.23 28.96
C GLY A 300 -10.10 7.90 29.27
N TYR A 301 -9.08 7.52 28.51
CA TYR A 301 -8.35 6.26 28.71
C TYR A 301 -7.11 6.44 29.58
N ALA A 302 -6.75 5.41 30.34
CA ALA A 302 -5.51 5.39 31.11
C ALA A 302 -4.32 5.19 30.15
N ALA A 303 -3.55 6.25 29.92
CA ALA A 303 -2.44 6.29 28.97
C ALA A 303 -1.10 6.54 29.66
N ALA A 304 -0.07 5.80 29.24
CA ALA A 304 1.33 6.03 29.61
C ALA A 304 2.23 5.83 28.38
N GLY A 305 3.51 6.19 28.48
CA GLY A 305 4.46 5.88 27.44
C GLY A 305 5.89 6.10 27.86
N TRP A 306 6.80 5.52 27.09
CA TRP A 306 8.23 5.55 27.36
C TRP A 306 8.97 5.94 26.09
N ASP A 307 10.04 6.72 26.22
CA ASP A 307 10.93 7.03 25.11
C ASP A 307 12.38 7.07 25.63
N PRO A 308 13.34 6.42 24.95
CA PRO A 308 14.71 6.34 25.44
C PRO A 308 15.42 7.70 25.58
N TYR A 309 14.89 8.76 24.94
CA TYR A 309 15.44 10.11 25.01
C TYR A 309 14.51 11.09 25.74
N TYR A 310 13.24 11.16 25.35
CA TYR A 310 12.31 12.18 25.85
C TYR A 310 11.66 11.81 27.18
N GLN A 311 11.50 10.51 27.47
CA GLN A 311 10.87 10.01 28.69
C GLN A 311 11.59 8.74 29.21
N PRO A 312 12.90 8.81 29.51
CA PRO A 312 13.71 7.63 29.83
C PRO A 312 13.35 7.01 31.18
N ASP A 313 12.89 7.84 32.12
CA ASP A 313 12.59 7.45 33.51
C ASP A 313 11.16 6.91 33.70
N THR A 314 10.30 6.99 32.67
CA THR A 314 8.93 6.47 32.77
C THR A 314 8.95 4.93 32.78
N PRO A 315 8.28 4.27 33.74
CA PRO A 315 8.28 2.82 33.78
C PRO A 315 7.57 2.23 32.56
N ARG A 316 8.17 1.19 31.98
CA ARG A 316 7.54 0.36 30.96
C ARG A 316 6.51 -0.55 31.64
N ILE A 317 5.23 -0.31 31.39
CA ILE A 317 4.11 -1.01 32.03
C ILE A 317 3.28 -1.79 31.02
N CYS A 318 2.69 -2.91 31.46
CA CYS A 318 1.80 -3.68 30.61
C CYS A 318 0.46 -2.96 30.41
N ALA A 319 -0.03 -2.93 29.17
CA ALA A 319 -1.29 -2.29 28.80
C ALA A 319 -2.13 -3.19 27.88
N ASP A 320 -3.44 -2.93 27.80
CA ASP A 320 -4.33 -3.64 26.87
C ASP A 320 -3.93 -3.38 25.43
N ILE A 321 -3.65 -2.12 25.11
CA ILE A 321 -3.18 -1.69 23.79
C ILE A 321 -1.78 -1.09 23.93
N VAL A 322 -0.82 -1.63 23.19
CA VAL A 322 0.54 -1.09 23.11
C VAL A 322 0.81 -0.61 21.70
N ASN A 323 1.37 0.59 21.55
CA ASN A 323 1.80 1.13 20.27
C ASN A 323 3.34 1.14 20.19
N ILE A 324 3.89 0.69 19.07
CA ILE A 324 5.29 0.89 18.68
C ILE A 324 5.31 1.58 17.31
N GLY A 325 4.72 2.77 17.28
CA GLY A 325 4.47 3.51 16.05
C GLY A 325 5.69 4.27 15.56
N TYR A 326 6.19 3.93 14.37
CA TYR A 326 7.31 4.57 13.68
C TYR A 326 8.67 4.49 14.39
N VAL A 327 8.83 3.52 15.30
CA VAL A 327 10.06 3.33 16.09
C VAL A 327 11.04 2.40 15.38
N ILE A 328 10.59 1.25 14.90
CA ILE A 328 11.47 0.24 14.30
C ILE A 328 12.17 0.75 13.03
N ASN A 329 11.59 1.73 12.33
CA ASN A 329 12.22 2.35 11.17
C ASN A 329 13.32 3.37 11.50
N VAL A 330 13.44 3.83 12.75
CA VAL A 330 14.51 4.77 13.14
C VAL A 330 15.66 4.11 13.88
N ILE A 331 15.55 2.81 14.16
CA ILE A 331 16.61 2.02 14.80
C ILE A 331 17.47 1.39 13.70
N GLU A 332 18.76 1.71 13.64
CA GLU A 332 19.68 1.19 12.62
C GLU A 332 20.11 -0.25 12.87
N SER A 333 20.22 -0.68 14.13
CA SER A 333 20.64 -2.04 14.49
C SER A 333 19.49 -3.03 14.31
N LEU A 334 19.69 -4.05 13.47
CA LEU A 334 18.71 -5.13 13.27
C LEU A 334 18.40 -5.90 14.56
N GLY A 335 19.42 -6.12 15.41
CA GLY A 335 19.26 -6.77 16.71
C GLY A 335 18.41 -5.94 17.66
N GLU A 336 18.70 -4.63 17.75
CA GLU A 336 17.94 -3.72 18.61
C GLU A 336 16.49 -3.53 18.10
N ARG A 337 16.26 -3.49 16.79
CA ARG A 337 14.90 -3.48 16.22
C ARG A 337 14.10 -4.68 16.69
N ARG A 338 14.71 -5.87 16.61
CA ARG A 338 14.10 -7.13 17.03
C ARG A 338 13.78 -7.08 18.52
N GLU A 339 14.71 -6.64 19.35
CA GLU A 339 14.50 -6.50 20.80
C GLU A 339 13.42 -5.48 21.14
N ALA A 340 13.40 -4.32 20.47
CA ALA A 340 12.37 -3.29 20.68
C ALA A 340 10.96 -3.83 20.37
N LEU A 341 10.82 -4.58 19.27
CA LEU A 341 9.55 -5.20 18.89
C LEU A 341 9.12 -6.28 19.90
N LEU A 342 10.05 -7.12 20.36
CA LEU A 342 9.77 -8.13 21.40
C LEU A 342 9.40 -7.49 22.74
N ASN A 343 10.12 -6.46 23.16
CA ASN A 343 9.84 -5.73 24.41
C ASN A 343 8.46 -5.07 24.37
N ALA A 344 8.10 -4.43 23.24
CA ALA A 344 6.76 -3.87 23.08
C ALA A 344 5.68 -4.96 23.15
N TRP A 345 5.92 -6.11 22.51
CA TRP A 345 5.02 -7.25 22.57
C TRP A 345 4.84 -7.77 24.01
N GLU A 346 5.90 -7.91 24.80
CA GLU A 346 5.83 -8.35 26.20
C GLU A 346 4.92 -7.46 27.08
N LEU A 347 4.83 -6.16 26.76
CA LEU A 347 3.94 -5.23 27.45
C LEU A 347 2.47 -5.35 27.00
N THR A 348 2.21 -5.98 25.85
CA THR A 348 0.87 -6.10 25.27
C THR A 348 0.04 -7.18 25.94
N LYS A 349 -1.12 -6.81 26.50
CA LYS A 349 -2.12 -7.76 27.00
C LYS A 349 -3.14 -8.18 25.93
N LYS A 350 -3.54 -7.28 25.02
CA LYS A 350 -4.51 -7.59 23.95
C LYS A 350 -3.99 -7.29 22.55
N ILE A 351 -3.65 -6.03 22.26
CA ILE A 351 -3.35 -5.56 20.89
C ILE A 351 -2.02 -4.82 20.86
N LEU A 352 -1.13 -5.24 19.96
CA LEU A 352 0.09 -4.50 19.61
C LEU A 352 -0.13 -3.81 18.27
N VAL A 353 0.06 -2.51 18.25
CA VAL A 353 0.01 -1.67 17.05
C VAL A 353 1.43 -1.43 16.59
N VAL A 354 1.78 -1.94 15.41
CA VAL A 354 3.10 -1.77 14.81
C VAL A 354 2.97 -0.87 13.60
N ALA A 355 3.76 0.20 13.53
CA ALA A 355 3.82 1.04 12.34
C ALA A 355 5.26 1.36 11.94
N ALA A 356 5.51 1.39 10.63
CA ALA A 356 6.77 1.83 10.05
C ALA A 356 6.53 2.56 8.73
N GLN A 357 7.52 3.32 8.27
CA GLN A 357 7.44 3.96 6.96
C GLN A 357 7.60 2.93 5.85
N VAL A 358 6.70 2.96 4.87
CA VAL A 358 6.75 2.11 3.67
C VAL A 358 7.28 2.92 2.50
N LEU A 359 8.03 2.28 1.62
CA LEU A 359 8.52 2.87 0.40
C LEU A 359 7.33 3.14 -0.55
N ILE A 360 6.91 4.40 -0.61
CA ILE A 360 6.08 4.92 -1.70
C ILE A 360 7.10 5.50 -2.68
N ASP A 361 7.09 5.04 -3.93
CA ASP A 361 8.13 5.26 -4.96
C ASP A 361 8.34 6.76 -5.26
N ASP A 362 9.01 7.47 -4.35
CA ASP A 362 9.36 8.90 -4.41
C ASP A 362 10.80 8.98 -4.94
N ARG A 363 10.92 8.77 -6.26
CA ARG A 363 12.18 8.59 -7.00
C ARG A 363 13.09 9.83 -7.05
N ASP A 364 12.73 10.93 -6.38
CA ASP A 364 13.41 12.22 -6.50
C ASP A 364 14.19 12.69 -5.26
N ARG A 365 14.28 11.87 -4.20
CA ARG A 365 15.13 12.25 -3.05
C ARG A 365 16.52 11.63 -3.22
N GLY A 366 17.54 12.47 -3.37
CA GLY A 366 18.97 12.10 -3.30
C GLY A 366 19.37 11.55 -1.92
N GLN A 367 18.84 10.38 -1.56
CA GLN A 367 19.00 9.76 -0.26
C GLN A 367 20.28 8.91 -0.21
N ILE A 368 21.01 9.01 0.90
CA ILE A 368 22.26 8.29 1.15
C ILE A 368 21.93 6.96 1.80
N ALA A 369 22.19 5.84 1.13
CA ALA A 369 21.98 4.50 1.68
C ALA A 369 22.89 4.24 2.91
N TYR A 370 22.32 3.72 3.99
CA TYR A 370 22.99 3.37 5.25
C TYR A 370 22.41 2.04 5.75
N GLY A 371 23.21 0.96 5.78
CA GLY A 371 22.69 -0.37 6.09
C GLY A 371 21.57 -0.79 5.11
N ASP A 372 20.37 -1.05 5.63
CA ASP A 372 19.14 -1.33 4.88
C ASP A 372 18.14 -0.16 4.88
N GLY A 373 18.58 1.03 5.25
CA GLY A 373 17.80 2.27 5.23
C GLY A 373 18.59 3.43 4.64
N VAL A 374 18.20 4.66 4.97
CA VAL A 374 18.85 5.88 4.51
C VAL A 374 19.17 6.81 5.68
N ILE A 375 20.26 7.59 5.57
CA ILE A 375 20.47 8.74 6.45
C ILE A 375 19.78 9.96 5.85
N THR A 376 18.95 10.62 6.65
CA THR A 376 18.31 11.89 6.27
C THR A 376 19.25 13.08 6.47
N SER A 377 18.93 14.23 5.87
CA SER A 377 19.65 15.50 6.08
C SER A 377 19.68 15.97 7.55
N ARG A 378 18.85 15.39 8.42
CA ARG A 378 18.82 15.67 9.86
C ARG A 378 19.72 14.74 10.69
N ASN A 379 20.56 13.94 10.05
CA ASN A 379 21.42 12.92 10.69
C ASN A 379 20.62 11.86 11.46
N THR A 380 19.45 11.47 10.92
CA THR A 380 18.61 10.39 11.45
C THR A 380 18.65 9.19 10.50
N PHE A 381 18.58 7.98 11.04
CA PHE A 381 18.36 6.76 10.25
C PHE A 381 16.87 6.61 9.95
N GLN A 382 16.57 6.17 8.73
CA GLN A 382 15.21 5.87 8.30
C GLN A 382 15.22 4.64 7.39
N LYS A 383 14.60 3.55 7.85
CA LYS A 383 14.26 2.42 6.99
C LYS A 383 12.90 2.64 6.34
N TYR A 384 12.84 2.48 5.03
CA TYR A 384 11.60 2.37 4.28
C TYR A 384 11.38 0.89 3.97
N TYR A 385 10.32 0.32 4.53
CA TYR A 385 9.97 -1.07 4.31
C TYR A 385 9.15 -1.24 3.02
N GLU A 386 9.24 -2.37 2.36
CA GLU A 386 8.13 -2.85 1.53
C GLU A 386 7.01 -3.36 2.45
N GLN A 387 5.74 -3.32 2.00
CA GLN A 387 4.61 -3.72 2.85
C GLN A 387 4.72 -5.20 3.27
N GLU A 388 5.06 -6.06 2.32
CA GLU A 388 5.26 -7.50 2.53
C GLU A 388 6.47 -7.75 3.42
N GLU A 389 7.57 -7.02 3.21
CA GLU A 389 8.78 -7.11 4.04
C GLU A 389 8.45 -6.80 5.51
N LEU A 390 7.68 -5.75 5.77
CA LEU A 390 7.28 -5.37 7.12
C LEU A 390 6.40 -6.45 7.76
N LYS A 391 5.41 -6.99 7.02
CA LYS A 391 4.58 -8.09 7.52
C LYS A 391 5.42 -9.30 7.90
N ILE A 392 6.26 -9.78 6.97
CA ILE A 392 7.11 -10.95 7.18
C ILE A 392 8.03 -10.75 8.39
N TYR A 393 8.60 -9.55 8.53
CA TYR A 393 9.44 -9.21 9.67
C TYR A 393 8.67 -9.31 11.00
N ILE A 394 7.47 -8.73 11.08
CA ILE A 394 6.64 -8.77 12.29
C ILE A 394 6.25 -10.22 12.63
N ASP A 395 5.75 -10.96 11.64
CA ASP A 395 5.31 -12.35 11.81
C ASP A 395 6.45 -13.26 12.30
N GLN A 396 7.64 -13.12 11.72
CA GLN A 396 8.81 -13.94 12.08
C GLN A 396 9.40 -13.58 13.45
N VAL A 397 9.35 -12.31 13.85
CA VAL A 397 9.85 -11.88 15.16
C VAL A 397 8.90 -12.30 16.27
N LEU A 398 7.59 -12.10 16.08
CA LEU A 398 6.57 -12.35 17.10
C LEU A 398 6.02 -13.77 17.10
N GLY A 399 6.15 -14.50 15.99
CA GLY A 399 5.55 -15.82 15.81
C GLY A 399 4.02 -15.80 15.75
N VAL A 400 3.42 -14.64 15.42
CA VAL A 400 1.98 -14.40 15.35
C VAL A 400 1.66 -13.68 14.05
N ASP A 401 0.57 -14.06 13.39
CA ASP A 401 0.12 -13.48 12.13
C ASP A 401 -0.41 -12.04 12.34
N ALA A 402 0.32 -11.07 11.81
CA ALA A 402 -0.03 -9.66 11.85
C ALA A 402 -1.11 -9.30 10.81
N ILE A 403 -2.10 -8.51 11.21
CA ILE A 403 -3.21 -8.07 10.36
C ILE A 403 -2.89 -6.70 9.77
N PRO A 404 -2.77 -6.55 8.42
CA PRO A 404 -2.60 -5.24 7.80
C PRO A 404 -3.88 -4.42 7.94
N VAL A 405 -3.72 -3.18 8.40
CA VAL A 405 -4.85 -2.25 8.57
C VAL A 405 -4.77 -1.12 7.55
N ALA A 406 -3.56 -0.67 7.26
CA ALA A 406 -3.21 0.31 6.24
C ALA A 406 -1.75 0.10 5.81
N LEU A 407 -1.30 0.86 4.81
CA LEU A 407 0.11 0.89 4.43
C LEU A 407 1.00 1.24 5.63
N GLY A 408 1.94 0.33 5.90
CA GLY A 408 2.92 0.41 6.98
C GLY A 408 2.36 0.18 8.37
N ILE A 409 1.10 -0.27 8.52
CA ILE A 409 0.43 -0.37 9.82
C ILE A 409 -0.23 -1.73 9.98
N TYR A 410 0.13 -2.40 11.07
CA TYR A 410 -0.31 -3.74 11.42
C TYR A 410 -0.84 -3.80 12.84
N PHE A 411 -1.91 -4.55 13.05
CA PHE A 411 -2.39 -4.95 14.38
C PHE A 411 -2.04 -6.41 14.63
N VAL A 412 -1.48 -6.69 15.81
CA VAL A 412 -1.13 -8.03 16.26
C VAL A 412 -1.91 -8.32 17.54
N PHE A 413 -2.75 -9.35 17.50
CA PHE A 413 -3.63 -9.73 18.60
C PHE A 413 -3.01 -10.86 19.42
N ARG A 414 -3.12 -10.75 20.75
CA ARG A 414 -2.73 -11.81 21.69
C ARG A 414 -3.67 -13.02 21.62
N ASP A 415 -4.97 -12.75 21.46
CA ASP A 415 -6.00 -13.77 21.31
C ASP A 415 -6.36 -13.94 19.82
N ALA A 416 -6.22 -15.17 19.32
CA ALA A 416 -6.57 -15.50 17.94
C ALA A 416 -8.07 -15.34 17.63
N ALA A 417 -8.96 -15.54 18.61
CA ALA A 417 -10.40 -15.32 18.46
C ALA A 417 -10.74 -13.82 18.38
N GLU A 418 -10.05 -12.96 19.12
CA GLU A 418 -10.18 -11.51 18.96
C GLU A 418 -9.71 -11.08 17.57
N ALA A 419 -8.59 -11.65 17.09
CA ALA A 419 -8.07 -11.43 15.73
C ALA A 419 -9.11 -11.80 14.65
N GLU A 420 -9.76 -12.96 14.78
CA GLU A 420 -10.80 -13.40 13.84
C GLU A 420 -12.08 -12.56 13.93
N SER A 421 -12.46 -12.11 15.13
CA SER A 421 -13.58 -11.18 15.31
C SER A 421 -13.31 -9.87 14.56
N PHE A 422 -12.10 -9.33 14.69
CA PHE A 422 -11.67 -8.13 13.98
C PHE A 422 -11.63 -8.32 12.45
N ARG A 423 -11.18 -9.49 11.96
CA ARG A 423 -11.23 -9.79 10.52
C ARG A 423 -12.65 -9.85 10.00
N ALA A 424 -13.55 -10.51 10.72
CA ALA A 424 -14.94 -10.67 10.31
C ALA A 424 -15.70 -9.35 10.30
N SER A 425 -15.44 -8.45 11.27
CA SER A 425 -16.13 -7.15 11.34
C SER A 425 -15.84 -6.25 10.13
N ARG A 426 -14.65 -6.35 9.53
CA ARG A 426 -14.25 -5.57 8.33
C ARG A 426 -15.09 -5.88 7.08
N PHE A 427 -15.76 -7.03 7.04
CA PHE A 427 -16.56 -7.46 5.90
C PHE A 427 -18.06 -7.51 6.22
N ARG A 428 -18.53 -6.79 7.25
CA ARG A 428 -19.96 -6.69 7.54
C ARG A 428 -20.61 -5.57 6.75
N SER A 429 -21.80 -5.83 6.21
CA SER A 429 -22.66 -4.79 5.66
C SER A 429 -23.48 -4.10 6.75
N HIS A 430 -23.79 -2.82 6.53
CA HIS A 430 -24.73 -2.09 7.37
C HIS A 430 -26.16 -2.44 6.97
N LEU A 431 -26.92 -3.02 7.89
CA LEU A 431 -28.32 -3.40 7.67
C LEU A 431 -29.20 -2.71 8.71
N SER A 432 -30.35 -2.24 8.26
CA SER A 432 -31.35 -1.61 9.14
C SER A 432 -32.38 -2.64 9.59
N THR A 433 -32.89 -2.46 10.80
CA THR A 433 -33.99 -3.27 11.31
C THR A 433 -35.26 -3.04 10.48
N PRO A 434 -35.92 -4.12 9.98
CA PRO A 434 -37.14 -3.99 9.19
C PRO A 434 -38.23 -3.20 9.91
N ARG A 435 -38.91 -2.33 9.16
CA ARG A 435 -39.96 -1.47 9.71
C ARG A 435 -41.23 -2.27 9.99
N VAL A 436 -41.94 -1.87 11.04
CA VAL A 436 -43.28 -2.35 11.33
C VAL A 436 -44.24 -1.77 10.30
N ARG A 437 -44.89 -2.65 9.52
CA ARG A 437 -45.83 -2.28 8.45
C ARG A 437 -47.28 -2.43 8.88
N LEU A 438 -47.56 -3.30 9.85
CA LEU A 438 -48.92 -3.64 10.29
C LEU A 438 -49.10 -3.38 11.79
N PRO A 439 -50.19 -2.69 12.20
CA PRO A 439 -50.53 -2.50 13.60
C PRO A 439 -51.06 -3.82 14.17
N VAL A 440 -50.19 -4.56 14.84
CA VAL A 440 -50.54 -5.81 15.52
C VAL A 440 -50.51 -5.54 17.02
N LYS A 441 -51.68 -5.53 17.67
CA LYS A 441 -51.81 -5.24 19.11
C LYS A 441 -50.85 -6.06 19.98
N ARG A 442 -50.69 -7.34 19.67
CA ARG A 442 -49.78 -8.25 20.39
C ARG A 442 -48.29 -7.91 20.18
N PHE A 443 -47.94 -7.25 19.09
CA PHE A 443 -46.58 -6.73 18.90
C PHE A 443 -46.42 -5.40 19.66
N GLU A 444 -47.39 -4.49 19.56
CA GLU A 444 -47.38 -3.19 20.25
C GLU A 444 -47.22 -3.35 21.77
N ASP A 445 -47.99 -4.27 22.38
CA ASP A 445 -47.97 -4.54 23.83
C ASP A 445 -46.58 -5.00 24.33
N TYR A 446 -45.71 -5.51 23.44
CA TYR A 446 -44.41 -6.07 23.80
C TYR A 446 -43.25 -5.52 22.95
N ALA A 447 -43.45 -4.37 22.30
CA ALA A 447 -42.47 -3.83 21.35
C ALA A 447 -41.11 -3.59 22.01
N GLU A 448 -41.08 -3.02 23.22
CA GLU A 448 -39.84 -2.79 23.99
C GLU A 448 -39.13 -4.11 24.36
N LEU A 449 -39.88 -5.16 24.70
CA LEU A 449 -39.33 -6.47 25.04
C LEU A 449 -38.80 -7.22 23.81
N LEU A 450 -39.38 -6.96 22.63
CA LEU A 450 -39.02 -7.59 21.37
C LEU A 450 -37.93 -6.83 20.60
N ALA A 451 -37.71 -5.54 20.88
CA ALA A 451 -36.71 -4.72 20.19
C ALA A 451 -35.30 -5.32 20.26
N PRO A 452 -34.77 -5.79 21.42
CA PRO A 452 -33.45 -6.43 21.46
C PRO A 452 -33.36 -7.70 20.60
N LEU A 453 -34.46 -8.44 20.44
CA LEU A 453 -34.51 -9.60 19.56
C LEU A 453 -34.52 -9.19 18.09
N MET A 454 -35.23 -8.11 17.73
CA MET A 454 -35.21 -7.56 16.37
C MET A 454 -33.80 -7.10 16.01
N ASP A 455 -33.16 -6.32 16.88
CA ASP A 455 -31.80 -5.80 16.68
C ASP A 455 -30.79 -6.96 16.55
N PHE A 456 -30.92 -8.00 17.37
CA PHE A 456 -30.08 -9.19 17.25
C PHE A 456 -30.25 -9.88 15.88
N VAL A 457 -31.49 -10.10 15.43
CA VAL A 457 -31.74 -10.78 14.15
C VAL A 457 -31.27 -9.90 12.98
N SER A 458 -31.38 -8.57 13.09
CA SER A 458 -30.84 -7.62 12.12
C SER A 458 -29.30 -7.61 12.08
N ASP A 459 -28.63 -7.74 13.22
CA ASP A 459 -27.17 -7.88 13.26
C ASP A 459 -26.70 -9.25 12.77
N ARG A 460 -27.39 -10.35 13.10
CA ARG A 460 -26.87 -11.72 12.87
C ARG A 460 -27.49 -12.46 11.68
N GLY A 461 -28.64 -12.03 11.18
CA GLY A 461 -29.42 -12.75 10.17
C GLY A 461 -29.99 -14.09 10.66
N ARG A 462 -29.98 -14.34 11.97
CA ARG A 462 -30.47 -15.58 12.59
C ARG A 462 -31.00 -15.32 14.00
N LEU A 463 -31.76 -16.28 14.54
CA LEU A 463 -32.21 -16.24 15.93
C LEU A 463 -31.05 -16.47 16.93
N PRO A 464 -31.14 -15.89 18.15
CA PRO A 464 -30.16 -16.11 19.20
C PRO A 464 -30.12 -17.58 19.65
N MET A 465 -28.91 -18.06 19.94
CA MET A 465 -28.69 -19.25 20.76
C MET A 465 -28.57 -18.87 22.24
N LYS A 466 -28.41 -19.89 23.08
CA LYS A 466 -28.34 -19.72 24.53
C LYS A 466 -27.20 -18.77 24.91
N ASP A 467 -27.48 -17.85 25.82
CA ASP A 467 -26.53 -16.89 26.41
C ASP A 467 -26.03 -15.81 25.42
N GLU A 468 -26.67 -15.65 24.25
CA GLU A 468 -26.33 -14.59 23.27
C GLU A 468 -27.15 -13.31 23.41
N LEU A 469 -28.24 -13.33 24.19
CA LEU A 469 -29.12 -12.18 24.41
C LEU A 469 -29.43 -12.05 25.90
N ALA A 470 -29.21 -10.86 26.48
CA ALA A 470 -29.39 -10.63 27.92
C ALA A 470 -30.85 -10.82 28.35
N GLU A 471 -31.80 -10.46 27.49
CA GLU A 471 -33.24 -10.52 27.71
C GLU A 471 -33.82 -11.94 27.48
N GLU A 472 -32.97 -12.96 27.29
CA GLU A 472 -33.38 -14.34 27.02
C GLU A 472 -34.43 -14.85 28.02
N ALA A 473 -34.23 -14.62 29.31
CA ALA A 473 -35.14 -15.08 30.36
C ALA A 473 -36.52 -14.39 30.28
N ALA A 474 -36.54 -13.08 30.05
CA ALA A 474 -37.77 -12.29 29.98
C ALA A 474 -38.59 -12.67 28.72
N ILE A 475 -37.93 -12.76 27.56
CA ILE A 475 -38.59 -13.14 26.31
C ILE A 475 -39.14 -14.57 26.39
N LYS A 476 -38.39 -15.50 26.99
CA LYS A 476 -38.85 -16.90 27.14
C LYS A 476 -39.96 -17.04 28.19
N ALA A 477 -40.01 -16.21 29.22
CA ALA A 477 -41.10 -16.23 30.19
C ALA A 477 -42.44 -15.92 29.51
N GLU A 478 -42.46 -14.94 28.62
CA GLU A 478 -43.68 -14.51 27.93
C GLU A 478 -44.02 -15.39 26.70
N PHE A 479 -43.04 -15.60 25.82
CA PHE A 479 -43.28 -16.25 24.52
C PHE A 479 -42.85 -17.72 24.47
N ARG A 480 -42.30 -18.28 25.56
CA ARG A 480 -41.73 -19.64 25.69
C ARG A 480 -40.44 -19.88 24.91
N SER A 481 -40.24 -19.24 23.76
CA SER A 481 -39.03 -19.39 22.93
C SER A 481 -38.81 -18.20 21.98
N PHE A 482 -37.56 -17.98 21.55
CA PHE A 482 -37.24 -16.97 20.52
C PHE A 482 -38.01 -17.20 19.21
N LYS A 483 -38.23 -18.46 18.79
CA LYS A 483 -39.01 -18.76 17.58
C LYS A 483 -40.46 -18.30 17.66
N GLN A 484 -41.06 -18.32 18.86
CA GLN A 484 -42.44 -17.88 19.06
C GLN A 484 -42.51 -16.36 19.19
N ALA A 485 -41.55 -15.75 19.90
CA ALA A 485 -41.40 -14.30 19.95
C ALA A 485 -41.21 -13.71 18.53
N PHE A 486 -40.35 -14.32 17.73
CA PHE A 486 -40.09 -13.87 16.36
C PHE A 486 -41.27 -14.06 15.42
N ARG A 487 -42.16 -15.05 15.65
CA ARG A 487 -43.43 -15.13 14.91
C ARG A 487 -44.33 -13.94 15.13
N VAL A 488 -44.30 -13.32 16.31
CA VAL A 488 -45.06 -12.09 16.59
C VAL A 488 -44.45 -10.91 15.83
N ILE A 489 -43.12 -10.83 15.76
CA ILE A 489 -42.40 -9.84 14.94
C ILE A 489 -42.82 -9.98 13.46
N LEU A 490 -42.78 -11.20 12.90
CA LEU A 490 -43.16 -11.48 11.51
C LEU A 490 -44.64 -11.17 11.18
N GLN A 491 -45.52 -11.04 12.18
CA GLN A 491 -46.90 -10.59 11.94
C GLN A 491 -46.98 -9.08 11.73
N ALA A 492 -46.03 -8.32 12.27
CA ALA A 492 -45.99 -6.86 12.26
C ALA A 492 -45.03 -6.29 11.20
N THR A 493 -44.02 -7.08 10.78
CA THR A 493 -42.99 -6.72 9.79
C THR A 493 -43.11 -7.55 8.50
N ASP A 494 -42.34 -7.21 7.47
CA ASP A 494 -42.22 -8.02 6.26
C ASP A 494 -41.23 -9.18 6.44
N ALA A 495 -41.60 -10.38 6.02
CA ALA A 495 -40.74 -11.57 6.10
C ALA A 495 -39.62 -11.54 5.05
N GLU A 496 -39.84 -10.91 3.89
CA GLU A 496 -38.84 -10.82 2.82
C GLU A 496 -37.65 -9.94 3.23
N ASP A 497 -37.91 -8.87 4.00
CA ASP A 497 -36.87 -8.01 4.56
C ASP A 497 -35.92 -8.82 5.48
N TRP A 498 -36.47 -9.76 6.26
CA TRP A 498 -35.66 -10.62 7.14
C TRP A 498 -34.86 -11.68 6.40
N GLU A 499 -35.40 -12.27 5.32
CA GLU A 499 -34.62 -13.20 4.49
C GLU A 499 -33.50 -12.46 3.75
N THR A 500 -33.76 -11.24 3.27
CA THR A 500 -32.73 -10.37 2.66
C THR A 500 -31.59 -10.10 3.65
N ILE A 501 -31.90 -9.84 4.92
CA ILE A 501 -30.88 -9.71 5.98
C ILE A 501 -30.10 -11.01 6.16
N ALA A 502 -30.78 -12.16 6.22
CA ALA A 502 -30.12 -13.45 6.37
C ALA A 502 -29.20 -13.77 5.19
N ASP A 503 -29.64 -13.51 3.96
CA ASP A 503 -28.86 -13.66 2.73
C ASP A 503 -27.63 -12.75 2.72
N GLN A 504 -27.80 -11.48 3.08
CA GLN A 504 -26.68 -10.55 3.15
C GLN A 504 -25.65 -10.98 4.20
N ARG A 505 -26.08 -11.52 5.34
CA ARG A 505 -25.19 -12.07 6.37
C ARG A 505 -24.51 -13.37 5.94
N ARG A 506 -25.18 -14.21 5.14
CA ARG A 506 -24.52 -15.35 4.47
C ARG A 506 -23.40 -14.83 3.57
N GLN A 507 -23.68 -13.85 2.71
CA GLN A 507 -22.68 -13.28 1.80
C GLN A 507 -21.48 -12.67 2.55
N ASP A 508 -21.70 -11.89 3.61
CA ASP A 508 -20.64 -11.32 4.44
C ASP A 508 -19.70 -12.41 5.00
N LEU A 509 -20.29 -13.50 5.52
CA LEU A 509 -19.52 -14.65 6.03
C LEU A 509 -18.79 -15.39 4.92
N LEU A 510 -19.36 -15.51 3.72
CA LEU A 510 -18.68 -16.13 2.58
C LEU A 510 -17.46 -15.31 2.16
N VAL A 511 -17.56 -13.98 2.08
CA VAL A 511 -16.42 -13.10 1.80
C VAL A 511 -15.32 -13.30 2.84
N TYR A 512 -15.68 -13.27 4.13
CA TYR A 512 -14.74 -13.51 5.22
C TYR A 512 -14.05 -14.89 5.13
N LEU A 513 -14.82 -15.97 4.92
CA LEU A 513 -14.30 -17.34 4.82
C LEU A 513 -13.45 -17.55 3.55
N ALA A 514 -13.83 -16.92 2.44
CA ALA A 514 -13.10 -16.96 1.17
C ALA A 514 -11.74 -16.29 1.34
N LEU A 515 -11.71 -15.08 1.88
CA LEU A 515 -10.46 -14.36 2.15
C LEU A 515 -9.56 -15.10 3.15
N ASN A 516 -10.13 -15.78 4.14
CA ASN A 516 -9.37 -16.63 5.06
C ASN A 516 -8.72 -17.85 4.39
N SER A 517 -9.13 -18.26 3.19
CA SER A 517 -8.46 -19.34 2.44
C SER A 517 -7.21 -18.93 1.67
N LEU A 518 -6.99 -17.62 1.47
CA LEU A 518 -5.72 -17.10 0.93
C LEU A 518 -4.56 -17.26 1.92
N ALA A 519 -4.88 -17.54 3.18
CA ALA A 519 -3.96 -17.95 4.23
C ALA A 519 -4.43 -19.29 4.82
N ASP A 520 -3.98 -19.63 6.04
CA ASP A 520 -4.49 -20.80 6.75
C ASP A 520 -5.88 -20.54 7.33
N ARG A 521 -6.92 -21.04 6.65
CA ARG A 521 -8.31 -20.94 7.13
C ARG A 521 -8.42 -21.54 8.54
N PRO A 522 -8.91 -20.79 9.55
CA PRO A 522 -8.93 -21.26 10.93
C PRO A 522 -9.91 -22.41 11.10
N SER A 523 -9.49 -23.47 11.80
CA SER A 523 -10.41 -24.55 12.17
C SER A 523 -11.60 -24.00 12.98
N MET A 524 -12.77 -24.63 12.86
CA MET A 524 -13.99 -24.19 13.55
C MET A 524 -13.80 -23.94 15.07
N ARG A 525 -12.92 -24.69 15.75
CA ARG A 525 -12.65 -24.52 17.19
C ARG A 525 -11.93 -23.23 17.54
N LYS A 526 -11.12 -22.68 16.62
CA LYS A 526 -10.38 -21.44 16.78
C LYS A 526 -11.24 -20.20 16.51
N LEU A 527 -12.42 -20.39 15.89
CA LEU A 527 -13.36 -19.30 15.65
C LEU A 527 -14.07 -18.89 16.96
N PRO A 528 -14.36 -17.58 17.12
CA PRO A 528 -15.22 -17.06 18.18
C PRO A 528 -16.56 -17.79 18.24
N THR A 529 -17.08 -17.98 19.46
CA THR A 529 -18.38 -18.65 19.68
C THR A 529 -19.48 -18.03 18.83
N GLN A 530 -19.52 -16.69 18.75
CA GLN A 530 -20.50 -15.96 17.96
C GLN A 530 -20.44 -16.32 16.46
N ILE A 531 -19.25 -16.37 15.86
CA ILE A 531 -19.06 -16.73 14.44
C ILE A 531 -19.42 -18.20 14.22
N ARG A 532 -19.04 -19.11 15.14
CA ARG A 532 -19.46 -20.53 15.05
C ARG A 532 -20.97 -20.67 15.04
N ASN A 533 -21.64 -19.86 15.85
CA ASN A 533 -23.09 -19.84 15.98
C ASN A 533 -23.75 -19.30 14.72
N ASP A 534 -23.19 -18.25 14.10
CA ASP A 534 -23.66 -17.73 12.82
C ASP A 534 -23.53 -18.75 11.71
N ILE A 535 -22.35 -19.38 11.57
CA ILE A 535 -22.12 -20.40 10.55
C ILE A 535 -23.13 -21.54 10.69
N LYS A 536 -23.36 -22.00 11.93
CA LYS A 536 -24.34 -23.06 12.19
C LYS A 536 -25.78 -22.61 11.88
N GLY A 537 -26.14 -21.37 12.21
CA GLY A 537 -27.48 -20.84 12.00
C GLY A 537 -27.80 -20.50 10.53
N LEU A 538 -26.80 -20.14 9.74
CA LEU A 538 -26.95 -19.64 8.37
C LEU A 538 -26.61 -20.68 7.29
N PHE A 539 -25.75 -21.66 7.58
CA PHE A 539 -25.24 -22.64 6.61
C PHE A 539 -25.39 -24.11 7.06
N ASP A 540 -25.99 -24.36 8.22
CA ASP A 540 -26.04 -25.63 8.97
C ASP A 540 -24.69 -26.16 9.49
N SER A 541 -23.64 -26.08 8.67
CA SER A 541 -22.34 -26.67 8.95
C SER A 541 -21.19 -25.81 8.43
N TYR A 542 -20.05 -25.90 9.12
CA TYR A 542 -18.83 -25.21 8.74
C TYR A 542 -18.28 -25.67 7.38
N GLU A 543 -18.40 -26.97 7.07
CA GLU A 543 -17.94 -27.54 5.80
C GLU A 543 -18.71 -26.97 4.61
N LYS A 544 -20.05 -26.92 4.68
CA LYS A 544 -20.88 -26.30 3.64
C LYS A 544 -20.49 -24.83 3.41
N ALA A 545 -20.30 -24.06 4.48
CA ALA A 545 -19.91 -22.65 4.38
C ALA A 545 -18.53 -22.50 3.70
N CYS A 546 -17.57 -23.36 4.04
CA CYS A 546 -16.26 -23.39 3.40
C CYS A 546 -16.35 -23.74 1.92
N THR A 547 -17.11 -24.77 1.54
CA THR A 547 -17.28 -25.16 0.14
C THR A 547 -17.87 -24.04 -0.70
N LEU A 548 -18.89 -23.33 -0.18
CA LEU A 548 -19.48 -22.18 -0.87
C LEU A 548 -18.48 -21.02 -1.01
N ALA A 549 -17.70 -20.76 0.04
CA ALA A 549 -16.67 -19.72 0.01
C ALA A 549 -15.55 -20.05 -1.01
N ASP A 550 -15.16 -21.32 -1.12
CA ASP A 550 -14.17 -21.79 -2.09
C ASP A 550 -14.69 -21.66 -3.54
N ILE A 551 -15.96 -21.98 -3.78
CA ILE A 551 -16.61 -21.78 -5.08
C ILE A 551 -16.63 -20.29 -5.45
N MET A 552 -16.94 -19.42 -4.48
CA MET A 552 -16.97 -17.97 -4.68
C MET A 552 -15.57 -17.44 -5.03
N LEU A 553 -14.54 -17.87 -4.29
CA LEU A 553 -13.16 -17.48 -4.56
C LEU A 553 -12.66 -18.00 -5.91
N TYR A 554 -12.96 -19.24 -6.28
CA TYR A 554 -12.61 -19.78 -7.60
C TYR A 554 -13.29 -18.98 -8.74
N SER A 555 -14.52 -18.52 -8.50
CA SER A 555 -15.24 -17.70 -9.48
C SER A 555 -14.63 -16.32 -9.67
N LEU A 556 -13.86 -15.80 -8.70
CA LEU A 556 -13.14 -14.53 -8.80
C LEU A 556 -12.13 -14.51 -9.96
N GLY A 557 -11.57 -15.67 -10.33
CA GLY A 557 -10.66 -15.79 -11.47
C GLY A 557 -11.31 -15.63 -12.85
N LYS A 558 -12.65 -15.55 -12.91
CA LYS A 558 -13.40 -15.36 -14.15
C LYS A 558 -13.68 -13.87 -14.36
N THR A 559 -12.85 -13.20 -15.16
CA THR A 559 -12.97 -11.75 -15.41
C THR A 559 -14.34 -11.32 -15.92
N GLN A 560 -15.03 -12.15 -16.70
CA GLN A 560 -16.39 -11.85 -17.16
C GLN A 560 -17.37 -11.66 -15.99
N MET A 561 -17.28 -12.46 -14.93
CA MET A 561 -18.17 -12.29 -13.76
C MET A 561 -17.93 -10.95 -13.06
N ILE A 562 -16.67 -10.52 -12.95
CA ILE A 562 -16.34 -9.20 -12.39
C ILE A 562 -16.85 -8.08 -13.30
N ALA A 563 -16.76 -8.25 -14.62
CA ALA A 563 -17.32 -7.32 -15.58
C ALA A 563 -18.84 -7.20 -15.43
N ASP A 564 -19.55 -8.32 -15.36
CA ASP A 564 -21.00 -8.37 -15.17
C ASP A 564 -21.38 -7.69 -13.84
N CYS A 565 -20.70 -8.01 -12.73
CA CYS A 565 -20.93 -7.32 -11.45
C CYS A 565 -20.65 -5.80 -11.52
N CYS A 566 -19.64 -5.37 -12.27
CA CYS A 566 -19.36 -3.94 -12.48
C CYS A 566 -20.48 -3.25 -13.28
N GLU A 567 -21.00 -3.94 -14.30
CA GLU A 567 -22.08 -3.44 -15.17
C GLU A 567 -23.43 -3.43 -14.47
N ASP A 568 -23.71 -4.41 -13.61
CA ASP A 568 -24.97 -4.54 -12.87
C ASP A 568 -25.02 -3.69 -11.60
N SER A 569 -23.87 -3.21 -11.09
CA SER A 569 -23.81 -2.43 -9.85
C SER A 569 -24.73 -1.20 -9.90
N ALA A 570 -25.67 -1.09 -8.95
CA ALA A 570 -26.55 0.08 -8.84
C ALA A 570 -25.80 1.34 -8.38
N ILE A 571 -24.67 1.15 -7.70
CA ILE A 571 -23.87 2.21 -7.09
C ILE A 571 -22.53 2.31 -7.82
N GLY A 572 -22.06 3.54 -8.06
CA GLY A 572 -20.75 3.82 -8.65
C GLY A 572 -20.79 4.40 -10.06
N CYS A 573 -19.69 5.07 -10.42
CA CYS A 573 -19.48 5.60 -11.76
C CYS A 573 -18.94 4.50 -12.67
N LYS A 574 -19.74 4.10 -13.66
CA LYS A 574 -19.38 3.12 -14.69
C LYS A 574 -18.67 3.81 -15.85
N GLN A 575 -17.50 3.30 -16.20
CA GLN A 575 -16.76 3.66 -17.41
C GLN A 575 -16.46 2.39 -18.19
N GLN A 576 -16.08 2.53 -19.46
CA GLN A 576 -15.76 1.37 -20.31
C GLN A 576 -14.69 0.48 -19.63
N GLY A 577 -15.12 -0.70 -19.18
CA GLY A 577 -14.26 -1.69 -18.50
C GLY A 577 -13.87 -1.35 -17.05
N SER A 578 -14.55 -0.44 -16.35
CA SER A 578 -14.30 -0.19 -14.92
C SER A 578 -15.49 0.37 -14.15
N LEU A 579 -15.57 0.02 -12.88
CA LEU A 579 -16.49 0.62 -11.90
C LEU A 579 -15.69 1.38 -10.86
N SER A 580 -16.09 2.61 -10.55
CA SER A 580 -15.48 3.41 -9.49
C SER A 580 -16.50 3.80 -8.44
N VAL A 581 -16.22 3.52 -7.17
CA VAL A 581 -17.10 3.83 -6.03
C VAL A 581 -16.33 4.55 -4.94
N HIS A 582 -17.03 5.33 -4.13
CA HIS A 582 -16.48 5.83 -2.88
C HIS A 582 -16.29 4.69 -1.89
N VAL A 583 -15.25 4.77 -1.06
CA VAL A 583 -14.94 3.77 -0.02
C VAL A 583 -16.14 3.46 0.89
N SER A 584 -16.98 4.45 1.17
CA SER A 584 -18.19 4.29 2.01
C SER A 584 -19.24 3.35 1.39
N ALA A 585 -19.26 3.20 0.06
CA ALA A 585 -20.23 2.37 -0.64
C ALA A 585 -19.82 0.89 -0.74
N LEU A 586 -18.58 0.56 -0.37
CA LEU A 586 -18.03 -0.80 -0.54
C LEU A 586 -18.88 -1.86 0.15
N ALA A 587 -19.40 -1.58 1.35
CA ALA A 587 -20.21 -2.53 2.11
C ALA A 587 -21.56 -2.86 1.45
N GLU A 588 -22.03 -2.02 0.53
CA GLU A 588 -23.29 -2.14 -0.21
C GLU A 588 -23.08 -2.73 -1.62
N LEU A 589 -21.84 -2.98 -2.04
CA LEU A 589 -21.54 -3.61 -3.32
C LEU A 589 -21.84 -5.12 -3.31
N ASP A 590 -21.93 -5.69 -4.51
CA ASP A 590 -22.00 -7.13 -4.70
C ASP A 590 -20.83 -7.84 -3.98
N SER A 591 -21.16 -8.98 -3.37
CA SER A 591 -20.21 -9.80 -2.60
C SER A 591 -18.94 -10.18 -3.39
N MET A 592 -19.03 -10.36 -4.71
CA MET A 592 -17.88 -10.64 -5.58
C MET A 592 -16.94 -9.43 -5.71
N LEU A 593 -17.47 -8.21 -5.84
CA LEU A 593 -16.65 -7.00 -5.86
C LEU A 593 -16.01 -6.75 -4.49
N ARG A 594 -16.74 -7.02 -3.41
CA ARG A 594 -16.22 -6.94 -2.04
C ARG A 594 -15.11 -7.95 -1.80
N LEU A 595 -15.26 -9.19 -2.30
CA LEU A 595 -14.21 -10.20 -2.28
C LEU A 595 -12.99 -9.77 -3.11
N TYR A 596 -13.23 -9.23 -4.31
CA TYR A 596 -12.17 -8.74 -5.21
C TYR A 596 -11.31 -7.65 -4.55
N GLU A 597 -11.94 -6.65 -3.92
CA GLU A 597 -11.26 -5.63 -3.14
C GLU A 597 -10.57 -6.23 -1.90
N GLY A 598 -11.26 -7.14 -1.23
CA GLY A 598 -10.76 -7.85 -0.05
C GLY A 598 -9.46 -8.60 -0.31
N CYS A 599 -9.24 -9.16 -1.51
CA CYS A 599 -7.99 -9.82 -1.87
C CYS A 599 -6.79 -8.88 -1.80
N ALA A 600 -6.97 -7.62 -2.23
CA ALA A 600 -5.91 -6.61 -2.16
C ALA A 600 -5.73 -6.07 -0.74
N ASN A 601 -6.84 -5.65 -0.12
CA ASN A 601 -6.83 -5.04 1.21
C ASN A 601 -6.38 -6.01 2.30
N ARG A 602 -6.66 -7.31 2.18
CA ARG A 602 -6.19 -8.32 3.13
C ARG A 602 -4.68 -8.46 3.14
N THR A 603 -4.01 -8.28 2.01
CA THR A 603 -2.57 -8.55 1.90
C THR A 603 -1.77 -7.27 2.02
N ILE A 604 -2.20 -6.21 1.33
CA ILE A 604 -1.50 -4.93 1.23
C ILE A 604 -2.10 -3.89 2.19
N GLY A 605 -3.42 -3.94 2.41
CA GLY A 605 -4.17 -2.85 3.00
C GLY A 605 -4.60 -1.79 1.96
N ARG A 606 -5.42 -0.84 2.39
CA ARG A 606 -5.79 0.33 1.57
C ARG A 606 -4.75 1.44 1.71
N LEU A 607 -4.66 2.28 0.67
CA LEU A 607 -4.07 3.61 0.81
C LEU A 607 -4.87 4.37 1.89
N ASP A 608 -4.17 5.00 2.81
CA ASP A 608 -4.82 5.76 3.86
C ASP A 608 -5.55 6.97 3.30
N GLY A 609 -6.76 7.19 3.81
CA GLY A 609 -7.67 8.19 3.27
C GLY A 609 -8.15 7.89 1.84
N ALA A 610 -7.91 6.69 1.28
CA ALA A 610 -8.41 6.29 -0.03
C ALA A 610 -9.88 6.67 -0.18
N THR A 611 -10.17 7.48 -1.18
CA THR A 611 -11.49 8.07 -1.36
C THR A 611 -12.32 7.23 -2.33
N ILE A 612 -11.72 6.87 -3.47
CA ILE A 612 -12.39 6.10 -4.52
C ILE A 612 -11.65 4.76 -4.72
N ILE A 613 -12.42 3.69 -4.81
CA ILE A 613 -11.99 2.36 -5.21
C ILE A 613 -12.38 2.17 -6.66
N LYS A 614 -11.42 1.84 -7.52
CA LYS A 614 -11.63 1.55 -8.94
C LYS A 614 -11.39 0.08 -9.23
N PHE A 615 -12.46 -0.61 -9.61
CA PHE A 615 -12.45 -1.98 -10.11
C PHE A 615 -12.19 -1.97 -11.61
N HIS A 616 -11.24 -2.80 -12.07
CA HIS A 616 -10.99 -3.00 -13.50
C HIS A 616 -11.65 -4.31 -13.94
N ALA A 617 -12.66 -4.23 -14.79
CA ALA A 617 -13.49 -5.36 -15.17
C ALA A 617 -12.70 -6.47 -15.91
N CYS A 618 -11.75 -6.07 -16.76
CA CYS A 618 -11.04 -6.98 -17.66
C CYS A 618 -9.56 -7.18 -17.28
N LYS A 619 -9.09 -6.63 -16.16
CA LYS A 619 -7.71 -6.73 -15.71
C LYS A 619 -7.71 -7.09 -14.22
N PRO A 620 -6.85 -8.02 -13.77
CA PRO A 620 -6.68 -8.36 -12.36
C PRO A 620 -5.96 -7.23 -11.61
N LEU A 621 -6.57 -6.05 -11.60
CA LEU A 621 -6.03 -4.81 -11.09
C LEU A 621 -7.11 -4.14 -10.24
N ILE A 622 -6.70 -3.52 -9.15
CA ILE A 622 -7.52 -2.60 -8.38
C ILE A 622 -6.76 -1.29 -8.16
N SER A 623 -7.46 -0.16 -8.19
CA SER A 623 -6.85 1.13 -7.85
C SER A 623 -7.54 1.78 -6.66
N TYR A 624 -6.74 2.39 -5.79
CA TYR A 624 -7.20 3.32 -4.77
C TYR A 624 -6.81 4.75 -5.18
N LEU A 625 -7.78 5.65 -5.27
CA LEU A 625 -7.57 7.04 -5.65
C LEU A 625 -7.82 7.95 -4.44
N PHE A 626 -6.89 8.88 -4.22
CA PHE A 626 -6.91 9.78 -3.08
C PHE A 626 -7.31 11.20 -3.48
N TYR A 627 -8.40 11.69 -2.88
CA TYR A 627 -8.94 13.04 -3.05
C TYR A 627 -9.11 13.68 -1.65
N PRO A 628 -8.08 14.33 -1.08
CA PRO A 628 -8.09 14.79 0.31
C PRO A 628 -9.20 15.80 0.62
N ASP A 629 -9.65 16.56 -0.37
CA ASP A 629 -10.68 17.58 -0.28
C ASP A 629 -12.02 17.12 -0.89
N PHE A 630 -12.29 15.80 -0.91
CA PHE A 630 -13.48 15.23 -1.55
C PHE A 630 -14.79 15.87 -1.12
N ASP A 631 -15.02 16.10 0.18
CA ASP A 631 -16.28 16.68 0.65
C ASP A 631 -16.35 18.21 0.47
N THR A 632 -15.21 18.88 0.62
CA THR A 632 -15.11 20.35 0.68
C THR A 632 -14.93 20.99 -0.68
N ASN A 633 -14.29 20.32 -1.64
CA ASN A 633 -14.10 20.82 -2.99
C ASN A 633 -15.21 20.29 -3.92
N PRO A 634 -15.87 21.14 -4.72
CA PRO A 634 -16.81 20.70 -5.74
C PRO A 634 -16.23 19.71 -6.75
N HIS A 635 -14.96 19.91 -7.12
CA HIS A 635 -14.24 19.18 -8.14
C HIS A 635 -12.81 18.89 -7.67
N PRO A 636 -12.65 17.98 -6.68
CA PRO A 636 -11.35 17.71 -6.07
C PRO A 636 -10.37 17.17 -7.13
N ALA A 637 -9.12 17.62 -7.04
CA ALA A 637 -8.04 17.12 -7.89
C ALA A 637 -7.56 15.77 -7.35
N LEU A 638 -7.23 14.85 -8.25
CA LEU A 638 -6.57 13.61 -7.86
C LEU A 638 -5.21 13.98 -7.26
N HIS A 639 -4.96 13.55 -6.02
CA HIS A 639 -3.68 13.79 -5.36
C HIS A 639 -2.74 12.62 -5.60
N THR A 640 -3.21 11.39 -5.35
CA THR A 640 -2.38 10.18 -5.50
C THR A 640 -3.24 9.03 -6.00
N ALA A 641 -2.68 8.17 -6.84
CA ALA A 641 -3.25 6.88 -7.19
C ALA A 641 -2.31 5.75 -6.77
N MET A 642 -2.87 4.72 -6.16
CA MET A 642 -2.21 3.46 -5.87
C MET A 642 -2.85 2.38 -6.73
N HIS A 643 -2.05 1.59 -7.43
CA HIS A 643 -2.50 0.47 -8.25
C HIS A 643 -1.89 -0.82 -7.73
N ILE A 644 -2.72 -1.84 -7.55
CA ILE A 644 -2.31 -3.16 -7.08
C ILE A 644 -2.68 -4.19 -8.13
N ASP A 645 -1.68 -4.87 -8.68
CA ASP A 645 -1.90 -6.06 -9.52
C ASP A 645 -2.22 -7.24 -8.61
N LEU A 646 -3.38 -7.87 -8.79
CA LEU A 646 -3.84 -8.94 -7.90
C LEU A 646 -3.13 -10.28 -8.12
N ARG A 647 -2.32 -10.41 -9.18
CA ARG A 647 -1.62 -11.67 -9.48
C ARG A 647 -0.35 -11.83 -8.67
N ASP A 648 0.43 -10.75 -8.58
CA ASP A 648 1.72 -10.72 -7.87
C ASP A 648 1.73 -9.75 -6.68
N LEU A 649 0.62 -9.02 -6.48
CA LEU A 649 0.45 -8.01 -5.43
C LEU A 649 1.42 -6.85 -5.53
N SER A 650 2.03 -6.66 -6.70
CA SER A 650 2.89 -5.51 -6.97
C SER A 650 2.11 -4.21 -6.85
N VAL A 651 2.71 -3.25 -6.17
CA VAL A 651 2.12 -1.94 -5.92
C VAL A 651 2.85 -0.89 -6.73
N SER A 652 2.11 -0.08 -7.48
CA SER A 652 2.63 1.12 -8.13
C SER A 652 1.88 2.36 -7.67
N TYR A 653 2.60 3.48 -7.59
CA TYR A 653 2.08 4.76 -7.14
C TYR A 653 2.24 5.80 -8.25
N GLN A 654 1.29 6.72 -8.32
CA GLN A 654 1.34 7.89 -9.18
C GLN A 654 0.96 9.11 -8.35
N ASP A 655 1.89 10.06 -8.26
CA ASP A 655 1.66 11.35 -7.61
C ASP A 655 1.19 12.39 -8.65
N PHE A 656 0.17 13.13 -8.27
CA PHE A 656 -0.46 14.17 -9.07
C PHE A 656 -0.45 15.53 -8.35
N SER A 657 0.10 15.64 -7.13
CA SER A 657 0.05 16.87 -6.32
C SER A 657 0.72 18.06 -7.00
N ASP A 658 1.84 17.83 -7.68
CA ASP A 658 2.65 18.88 -8.31
C ASP A 658 2.32 19.08 -9.80
N LEU A 659 1.34 18.34 -10.31
CA LEU A 659 0.93 18.50 -11.70
C LEU A 659 0.19 19.81 -11.90
N TYR A 660 0.66 20.57 -12.89
CA TYR A 660 0.06 21.85 -13.29
C TYR A 660 -1.38 21.77 -13.82
N ASN A 661 -1.82 20.56 -14.22
CA ASN A 661 -3.16 20.31 -14.77
C ASN A 661 -3.65 18.90 -14.39
N PRO A 662 -3.96 18.66 -13.10
CA PRO A 662 -4.28 17.33 -12.61
C PRO A 662 -5.68 16.88 -13.08
N PRO A 663 -5.95 15.57 -13.14
CA PRO A 663 -7.30 15.04 -13.29
C PRO A 663 -8.19 15.50 -12.12
N ILE A 664 -9.43 15.88 -12.39
CA ILE A 664 -10.42 16.22 -11.37
C ILE A 664 -11.56 15.21 -11.33
N LEU A 665 -12.18 15.08 -10.17
CA LEU A 665 -13.40 14.30 -10.01
C LEU A 665 -14.64 15.16 -10.30
N VAL A 666 -15.56 14.64 -11.09
CA VAL A 666 -16.88 15.21 -11.40
C VAL A 666 -17.96 14.20 -11.00
N ARG A 667 -19.23 14.61 -10.89
CA ARG A 667 -20.37 13.72 -10.58
C ARG A 667 -20.19 12.94 -9.28
N LYS A 668 -19.81 13.62 -8.19
CA LYS A 668 -19.47 12.96 -6.92
C LYS A 668 -20.62 12.12 -6.35
N GLU A 669 -21.87 12.52 -6.59
CA GLU A 669 -23.07 11.77 -6.21
C GLU A 669 -23.13 10.37 -6.84
N ALA A 670 -22.50 10.15 -8.00
CA ALA A 670 -22.49 8.85 -8.65
C ALA A 670 -21.58 7.84 -7.93
N PHE A 671 -20.66 8.30 -7.07
CA PHE A 671 -19.70 7.43 -6.36
C PHE A 671 -20.19 7.03 -4.97
N VAL A 672 -21.15 7.76 -4.40
CA VAL A 672 -21.64 7.56 -3.03
C VAL A 672 -23.10 7.08 -3.05
N THR A 673 -23.56 6.53 -1.93
CA THR A 673 -24.96 6.11 -1.74
C THR A 673 -25.83 7.29 -1.30
N GLU A 674 -27.15 7.16 -1.44
CA GLU A 674 -28.10 8.23 -1.08
C GLU A 674 -28.06 8.61 0.42
N SER A 675 -27.64 7.67 1.27
CA SER A 675 -27.45 7.88 2.71
C SER A 675 -26.19 8.71 3.04
N TYR A 676 -25.32 8.99 2.05
CA TYR A 676 -24.11 9.77 2.28
C TYR A 676 -24.45 11.21 2.72
N PRO A 677 -23.83 11.77 3.79
CA PRO A 677 -24.23 13.05 4.38
C PRO A 677 -24.30 14.25 3.42
N HIS A 678 -23.52 14.22 2.34
CA HIS A 678 -23.46 15.28 1.33
C HIS A 678 -24.06 14.90 -0.02
N TYR A 679 -24.77 13.77 -0.12
CA TYR A 679 -25.35 13.27 -1.37
C TYR A 679 -26.16 14.35 -2.11
N GLU A 680 -27.18 14.92 -1.47
CA GLU A 680 -28.07 15.90 -2.14
C GLU A 680 -27.33 17.20 -2.51
N LYS A 681 -26.28 17.54 -1.77
CA LYS A 681 -25.41 18.68 -2.10
C LYS A 681 -24.64 18.43 -3.40
N PHE A 682 -24.11 17.23 -3.59
CA PHE A 682 -23.39 16.82 -4.81
C PHE A 682 -24.35 16.66 -5.99
N ALA A 683 -25.46 15.94 -5.79
CA ALA A 683 -26.46 15.69 -6.82
C ALA A 683 -27.04 17.00 -7.37
N ARG A 684 -27.32 17.98 -6.51
CA ARG A 684 -27.77 19.30 -6.93
C ARG A 684 -26.76 20.01 -7.84
N LEU A 685 -25.47 19.98 -7.51
CA LEU A 685 -24.44 20.58 -8.35
C LEU A 685 -24.41 19.92 -9.73
N THR A 686 -24.41 18.58 -9.77
CA THR A 686 -24.39 17.87 -11.04
C THR A 686 -25.63 18.12 -11.88
N ARG A 687 -26.84 18.17 -11.30
CA ARG A 687 -28.06 18.58 -12.02
C ARG A 687 -27.91 19.97 -12.66
N GLN A 688 -27.30 20.93 -11.96
CA GLN A 688 -27.04 22.28 -12.50
C GLN A 688 -26.04 22.25 -13.66
N GLU A 689 -24.99 21.44 -13.55
CA GLU A 689 -23.94 21.32 -14.56
C GLU A 689 -24.43 20.60 -15.83
N GLU A 690 -25.22 19.54 -15.68
CA GLU A 690 -25.88 18.86 -16.80
C GLU A 690 -26.85 19.78 -17.52
N LYS A 691 -27.63 20.59 -16.79
CA LYS A 691 -28.57 21.55 -17.39
C LYS A 691 -27.86 22.54 -18.32
N LEU A 692 -26.63 22.93 -17.97
CA LEU A 692 -25.79 23.81 -18.80
C LEU A 692 -24.95 23.06 -19.83
N GLY A 693 -24.97 21.72 -19.85
CA GLY A 693 -24.14 20.91 -20.75
C GLY A 693 -22.66 20.93 -20.41
N ILE A 694 -22.30 21.36 -19.20
CA ILE A 694 -20.90 21.42 -18.76
C ILE A 694 -20.32 20.01 -18.82
N LEU A 695 -21.06 18.98 -18.43
CA LEU A 695 -20.58 17.59 -18.36
C LEU A 695 -20.62 16.82 -19.69
N ASP A 696 -21.09 17.41 -20.79
CA ASP A 696 -21.31 16.70 -22.06
C ASP A 696 -20.04 16.47 -22.89
N ARG A 697 -18.88 16.90 -22.38
CA ARG A 697 -17.57 16.76 -23.05
C ARG A 697 -16.50 16.26 -22.08
N CYS A 698 -15.94 15.12 -22.45
CA CYS A 698 -14.85 14.36 -21.80
C CYS A 698 -15.22 13.64 -20.48
N PRO A 699 -15.04 12.30 -20.39
CA PRO A 699 -15.27 11.52 -19.17
C PRO A 699 -14.22 11.78 -18.08
N VAL A 700 -13.03 12.29 -18.44
CA VAL A 700 -11.99 12.71 -17.51
C VAL A 700 -11.65 14.15 -17.80
N LYS A 701 -12.02 15.07 -16.91
CA LYS A 701 -11.68 16.48 -17.06
C LYS A 701 -10.38 16.76 -16.34
N LYS A 702 -9.47 17.48 -16.99
CA LYS A 702 -8.35 18.11 -16.29
C LYS A 702 -8.79 19.46 -15.76
N TYR A 703 -8.18 19.87 -14.65
CA TYR A 703 -8.57 21.10 -13.94
C TYR A 703 -8.72 22.33 -14.86
N ARG A 704 -7.76 22.58 -15.75
CA ARG A 704 -7.77 23.75 -16.66
C ARG A 704 -8.87 23.71 -17.71
N GLU A 705 -9.11 22.52 -18.26
CA GLU A 705 -10.17 22.31 -19.25
C GLU A 705 -11.53 22.56 -18.61
N PHE A 706 -11.68 22.14 -17.35
CA PHE A 706 -12.88 22.41 -16.58
C PHE A 706 -13.06 23.89 -16.26
N VAL A 707 -12.00 24.58 -15.80
CA VAL A 707 -12.05 26.03 -15.58
C VAL A 707 -12.46 26.75 -16.87
N LYS A 708 -11.79 26.47 -17.99
CA LYS A 708 -12.13 27.05 -19.29
C LYS A 708 -13.59 26.78 -19.69
N CYS A 709 -14.09 25.57 -19.44
CA CYS A 709 -15.49 25.22 -19.68
C CYS A 709 -16.46 26.06 -18.84
N LEU A 710 -16.14 26.34 -17.57
CA LEU A 710 -16.94 27.25 -16.73
C LEU A 710 -16.93 28.68 -17.29
N GLU A 711 -15.78 29.17 -17.76
CA GLU A 711 -15.66 30.50 -18.37
C GLU A 711 -16.47 30.61 -19.67
N GLU A 712 -16.39 29.59 -20.53
CA GLU A 712 -17.13 29.51 -21.78
C GLU A 712 -18.65 29.50 -21.56
N ASN A 713 -19.09 28.94 -20.43
CA ASN A 713 -20.49 28.91 -19.98
C ASN A 713 -20.87 30.09 -19.05
N CYS A 714 -19.99 31.08 -18.87
CA CYS A 714 -20.24 32.28 -18.08
C CYS A 714 -20.65 32.01 -16.61
N VAL A 715 -20.16 30.92 -16.03
CA VAL A 715 -20.50 30.50 -14.67
C VAL A 715 -19.27 30.33 -13.79
N LYS A 716 -19.49 30.37 -12.48
CA LYS A 716 -18.51 30.05 -11.43
C LYS A 716 -19.17 29.15 -10.39
N ILE A 717 -18.36 28.35 -9.70
CA ILE A 717 -18.84 27.51 -8.60
C ILE A 717 -18.50 28.18 -7.27
N LYS A 718 -19.49 28.25 -6.37
CA LYS A 718 -19.30 28.64 -4.97
C LYS A 718 -20.15 27.71 -4.10
N ASP A 719 -19.58 27.13 -3.06
CA ASP A 719 -20.27 26.24 -2.10
C ASP A 719 -21.09 25.11 -2.77
N HIS A 720 -20.51 24.48 -3.80
CA HIS A 720 -21.14 23.43 -4.62
C HIS A 720 -22.46 23.90 -5.27
N ARG A 721 -22.49 25.15 -5.72
CA ARG A 721 -23.56 25.73 -6.53
C ARG A 721 -22.99 26.55 -7.67
N LEU A 722 -23.64 26.49 -8.82
CA LEU A 722 -23.32 27.32 -9.98
C LEU A 722 -23.96 28.70 -9.86
N PHE A 723 -23.17 29.73 -10.11
CA PHE A 723 -23.59 31.13 -10.19
C PHE A 723 -23.12 31.73 -11.51
N TRP A 724 -23.93 32.61 -12.09
CA TRP A 724 -23.48 33.42 -13.23
C TRP A 724 -22.35 34.34 -12.80
N ARG A 725 -21.36 34.49 -13.69
CA ARG A 725 -20.27 35.44 -13.54
C ARG A 725 -20.82 36.87 -13.63
N SER A 726 -20.41 37.73 -12.70
CA SER A 726 -20.83 39.15 -12.65
C SER A 726 -20.24 39.98 -13.78
N ASP A 727 -19.14 39.51 -14.38
CA ASP A 727 -18.41 40.12 -15.49
C ASP A 727 -18.78 39.53 -16.86
N ALA A 728 -19.80 38.64 -16.93
CA ALA A 728 -20.21 38.01 -18.18
C ALA A 728 -21.11 38.90 -19.04
N ASP A 729 -20.96 38.78 -20.36
CA ASP A 729 -21.81 39.44 -21.35
C ASP A 729 -23.29 39.03 -21.19
N PRO A 730 -24.21 39.99 -20.90
CA PRO A 730 -25.64 39.72 -20.71
C PRO A 730 -26.32 39.02 -21.89
N GLU A 731 -25.89 39.25 -23.14
CA GLU A 731 -26.48 38.60 -24.32
C GLU A 731 -26.07 37.13 -24.39
N ARG A 732 -24.80 36.84 -24.08
CA ARG A 732 -24.27 35.48 -24.00
C ARG A 732 -24.93 34.66 -22.90
N VAL A 733 -25.16 35.27 -21.73
CA VAL A 733 -25.89 34.63 -20.62
C VAL A 733 -27.33 34.28 -21.02
N LYS A 734 -28.05 35.20 -21.69
CA LYS A 734 -29.42 34.93 -22.19
C LYS A 734 -29.45 33.79 -23.21
N MET A 735 -28.48 33.73 -24.13
CA MET A 735 -28.37 32.63 -25.09
C MET A 735 -28.15 31.27 -24.39
N LEU A 736 -27.25 31.21 -23.40
CA LEU A 736 -26.98 30.00 -22.63
C LEU A 736 -28.18 29.56 -21.79
N GLN A 737 -28.91 30.49 -21.16
CA GLN A 737 -30.14 30.20 -20.43
C GLN A 737 -31.23 29.60 -21.33
N LYS A 738 -31.37 30.13 -22.56
CA LYS A 738 -32.30 29.59 -23.56
C LYS A 738 -31.90 28.18 -23.97
N ALA A 739 -30.62 27.94 -24.29
CA ALA A 739 -30.10 26.63 -24.65
C ALA A 739 -30.29 25.60 -23.51
N ALA A 740 -30.06 26.01 -22.26
CA ALA A 740 -30.29 25.17 -21.08
C ALA A 740 -31.77 24.81 -20.88
N SER A 741 -32.68 25.74 -21.17
CA SER A 741 -34.13 25.52 -21.10
C SER A 741 -34.62 24.59 -22.21
N GLU A 742 -34.07 24.72 -23.42
CA GLU A 742 -34.34 23.81 -24.55
C GLU A 742 -33.82 22.40 -24.28
N ARG A 743 -32.63 22.27 -23.67
CA ARG A 743 -32.07 20.98 -23.23
C ARG A 743 -32.94 20.31 -22.17
N TYR A 744 -33.40 21.08 -21.19
CA TYR A 744 -34.29 20.58 -20.16
C TYR A 744 -35.60 20.06 -20.76
N ARG A 745 -36.23 20.82 -21.66
CA ARG A 745 -37.43 20.37 -22.39
C ARG A 745 -37.19 19.07 -23.17
N LYS A 746 -36.10 18.98 -23.94
CA LYS A 746 -35.76 17.75 -24.68
C LYS A 746 -35.51 16.53 -23.80
N LYS A 747 -34.99 16.71 -22.58
CA LYS A 747 -34.75 15.60 -21.63
C LYS A 747 -36.05 15.12 -20.97
N VAL A 748 -37.03 16.01 -20.81
CA VAL A 748 -38.39 15.69 -20.32
C VAL A 748 -39.26 15.05 -21.41
N ASP A 749 -39.07 15.45 -22.67
CA ASP A 749 -39.83 14.92 -23.83
C ASP A 749 -39.26 13.59 -24.40
N ALA A 750 -38.17 13.05 -23.84
CA ALA A 750 -37.59 11.78 -24.26
C ALA A 750 -38.39 10.60 -23.69
N PRO A 751 -38.75 9.56 -24.47
CA PRO A 751 -39.45 8.40 -23.93
C PRO A 751 -38.59 7.69 -22.89
N GLN A 752 -39.07 7.61 -21.65
CA GLN A 752 -38.48 6.78 -20.60
C GLN A 752 -38.62 5.30 -20.98
N GLU A 753 -37.51 4.63 -21.29
CA GLU A 753 -37.45 3.18 -21.15
C GLU A 753 -37.62 2.82 -19.67
N LYS A 754 -38.56 1.92 -19.42
CA LYS A 754 -39.15 1.57 -18.12
C LYS A 754 -38.14 1.32 -16.99
N MET A 755 -38.34 2.04 -15.88
CA MET A 755 -38.29 1.49 -14.52
C MET A 755 -39.46 2.11 -13.73
N ASP A 756 -40.50 1.31 -13.52
CA ASP A 756 -41.59 1.51 -12.56
C ASP A 756 -41.01 1.52 -11.12
N LEU A 757 -41.49 2.21 -10.06
CA LEU A 757 -42.62 3.11 -9.81
C LEU A 757 -42.43 3.78 -8.41
N ASN A 758 -43.13 4.90 -8.21
CA ASN A 758 -43.56 5.56 -6.95
C ASN A 758 -42.76 6.75 -6.39
N ALA A 759 -43.17 7.96 -6.81
CA ALA A 759 -43.33 9.12 -5.93
C ALA A 759 -44.28 10.15 -6.60
N GLU A 760 -45.58 9.85 -6.64
CA GLU A 760 -46.61 10.90 -6.69
C GLU A 760 -46.97 11.23 -5.25
N GLU A 761 -46.60 12.43 -4.80
CA GLU A 761 -47.35 13.32 -3.89
C GLU A 761 -46.40 14.39 -3.33
N ALA A 762 -46.39 15.57 -3.96
CA ALA A 762 -46.30 16.89 -3.32
C ALA A 762 -46.11 18.00 -4.37
N GLU A 763 -47.14 18.29 -5.16
CA GLU A 763 -47.33 19.64 -5.70
C GLU A 763 -48.55 20.27 -5.04
N GLY A 764 -48.31 21.40 -4.39
CA GLY A 764 -49.31 22.21 -3.69
C GLY A 764 -48.77 23.60 -3.43
N VAL A 765 -48.69 24.40 -4.49
CA VAL A 765 -48.93 25.86 -4.60
C VAL A 765 -48.75 26.70 -3.33
N GLU A 766 -47.81 27.67 -3.37
CA GLU A 766 -48.15 29.06 -3.04
C GLU A 766 -47.16 30.07 -3.67
N GLU A 767 -47.72 30.97 -4.47
CA GLU A 767 -47.06 32.08 -5.14
C GLU A 767 -46.76 33.25 -4.18
N GLY A 768 -45.58 33.85 -4.38
CA GLY A 768 -45.28 35.29 -4.32
C GLY A 768 -45.93 36.18 -3.27
N LYS A 769 -45.09 36.74 -2.39
CA LYS A 769 -45.18 38.15 -1.96
C LYS A 769 -43.80 38.75 -1.69
N GLU A 770 -43.57 39.91 -2.31
CA GLU A 770 -42.48 40.84 -2.06
C GLU A 770 -42.39 41.22 -0.58
N VAL A 771 -41.18 41.25 0.00
CA VAL A 771 -40.85 42.18 1.10
C VAL A 771 -39.41 42.67 0.93
N GLN A 772 -39.30 43.99 1.02
CA GLN A 772 -38.09 44.81 0.98
C GLN A 772 -37.06 44.41 2.04
N VAL A 773 -35.77 44.45 1.66
CA VAL A 773 -34.65 44.33 2.59
C VAL A 773 -34.32 45.73 3.12
N GLU A 774 -34.65 46.02 4.37
CA GLU A 774 -34.03 47.09 5.14
C GLU A 774 -32.79 46.55 5.87
N ALA A 775 -31.67 47.22 5.63
CA ALA A 775 -30.40 47.00 6.30
C ALA A 775 -30.43 47.58 7.72
N VAL A 776 -30.03 46.81 8.73
CA VAL A 776 -29.62 47.37 10.03
C VAL A 776 -28.35 46.68 10.53
N SER A 777 -27.33 47.51 10.72
CA SER A 777 -26.04 47.25 11.35
C SER A 777 -26.16 46.64 12.75
N ILE A 778 -25.26 45.71 13.08
CA ILE A 778 -24.99 45.33 14.47
C ILE A 778 -23.64 45.92 14.87
N VAL A 779 -23.70 46.94 15.73
CA VAL A 779 -22.58 47.52 16.47
C VAL A 779 -22.46 46.78 17.81
N ALA A 780 -21.21 46.59 18.21
CA ALA A 780 -20.74 46.02 19.48
C ALA A 780 -21.40 46.62 20.74
N ILE A 781 -21.54 45.78 21.78
CA ILE A 781 -21.48 46.21 23.18
C ILE A 781 -20.68 45.18 23.98
N GLU A 782 -19.54 45.64 24.49
CA GLU A 782 -18.78 45.05 25.58
C GLU A 782 -19.47 45.32 26.94
N THR A 783 -19.17 44.43 27.90
CA THR A 783 -18.99 44.69 29.34
C THR A 783 -20.17 45.09 30.25
N LEU A 784 -20.55 44.21 31.20
CA LEU A 784 -20.23 44.26 32.65
C LEU A 784 -21.26 43.50 33.51
N ASN A 785 -20.87 42.32 34.01
CA ASN A 785 -20.65 42.00 35.44
C ASN A 785 -20.28 40.54 35.63
#